data_AF-A0A3E0TPW2-F1
#
_entry.id   AF-A0A3E0TPW2-F1
#
_cell.length_a   1.000
_cell.length_b   1.000
_cell.length_c   1.000
_cell.angle_alpha   90.00
_cell.angle_beta   90.00
_cell.angle_gamma   90.00
#
_symmetry.space_group_name_H-M   'P 1'
#
loop_
_entity.id
_entity.type
_entity.pdbx_description
1 polymer ?
#
loop_
_entity_poly.entity_id
_entity_poly.type
_entity_poly.pdbx_seq_one_letter_code
_entity_poly.pdbx_strand_id
1 'polypeptide(L)'
;MVPARPDTHHSTSKARLIITCNSANYLAIGLTGTDNLSDDARYTVTVDTFDIEPLNQGLGQPVTLEFIAEDGFSHTVCHTLLAIEDKGIMTANPEQAAQQAALLTNAKRRYELTVGSRLSLLDNTQHSRVFVDTSLDEIITHILAGAGYHHGQIQFSLATPLPQVSQCVQAMENNRAFFNRLLSQYGLFYFFDTRDNQSTIVITDTNQTSPYLGRGLVQVHAGEGFNRQITDIYAPAGESAFVGFSGCQVDHQMATGLASIMSHDMVTDASDNQAEHLAENNFAQPVASNHGLASHFAQQQSLALNSLNQVITLVGNVPDMFAGCSFSLSDNSGLNTSGDYLCISVEHHCQQPSDESTQDGLSQYVCVVKAIPRATPFKLPLAEPAPLPMVFSAKVEALGGVPTLTEQGDYYTKFDVDKTAQAPLGSTQPLRKLVNYACANQPHATGWHFPLTQDAQVLLGCFNNDPTQAYLMGFASNDEQPSIVNSFNHTHNRMLSRAGHELRFDDDGNVPTVILQTLGGEHYLELNAKAGNNYIEWASRLGSLSLVAGDDILFTSDEQSINLNAKANQQFDIKGVANLTAEKQNVAMQSALAHQQTANNITFEAEQDATLLTGRSVNVRADSEIALQTEQGSLTVNVPEGSTIINAEGDIRIEGTGSGDITLYNQGGMIKLDSGGNVELIGSDVLTLNGQMITFDGDVTYEITSPKTASEPSANAAPSIARIADINNDAATEQDIAPQTIDLAYHYQDGEPVKNAPYTLKLADGTEIKGALDDSGQATLDNMPTGQFSVQYGEDSRDYAPEDTTTPNPLYGKITPANAVAMVESGDTSLLDEAGSLAASAGDWLWGTLQGDFNENPSTSQVVVGSIISMIPVIDQIMDCRDVCANVMVLTDDDKANDTNGWIALTLTGIGFIPVIGSAVKGVGKVIVKNADSAMSVAAATLRKLGKGDPIAYIKNIDWQDLGKQAAALIKEKVQALREALTAITASYKLKWLLPDDMLANLKQVNESLATIIPTIEQGIASATNLIETKAKQAIKAYEGELPHRGRTGEVKKVKTDEVKAPLDNDLKGVVKPKSENFIDPSSLSKIGDISRKPKLTNDGKVIPFGGQPSDAITIRNKKNLDENGYLHRKGKKLKYDSDGFPIFDSKFDTHIDDIHVNSGKPLDHFRQANQNLAKQLKNNPNLAKKLGLTDEQVAHILKVPPSSDPAKGLTWHHHQDVGRMQLIDRATHDTFRHTGGMSIWGGGY
;
A
#
# COMPACT_ATOMS: atom_id res chain seq x y z
N MET A 1 0.64 -8.47 -85.71
CA MET A 1 -0.44 -7.93 -86.56
C MET A 1 -0.03 -6.53 -86.97
N VAL A 2 0.10 -6.29 -88.28
CA VAL A 2 0.43 -4.96 -88.84
C VAL A 2 -0.84 -4.10 -88.78
N PRO A 3 -0.85 -2.90 -88.17
CA PRO A 3 -1.96 -1.97 -88.33
C PRO A 3 -1.82 -1.20 -89.65
N ALA A 4 -2.95 -1.01 -90.31
CA ALA A 4 -3.08 -0.36 -91.60
C ALA A 4 -2.70 1.13 -91.54
N ARG A 5 -2.08 1.62 -92.64
CA ARG A 5 -1.91 3.05 -92.94
C ARG A 5 -3.27 3.73 -93.05
N PRO A 6 -3.50 4.90 -92.41
CA PRO A 6 -4.61 5.77 -92.75
C PRO A 6 -4.24 6.67 -93.94
N ASP A 7 -5.22 6.88 -94.82
CA ASP A 7 -5.16 7.72 -96.01
C ASP A 7 -4.88 9.19 -95.66
N THR A 8 -3.92 9.79 -96.38
CA THR A 8 -3.55 11.21 -96.29
C THR A 8 -4.48 12.07 -97.15
N HIS A 9 -5.47 12.71 -96.52
CA HIS A 9 -5.89 14.05 -96.94
C HIS A 9 -5.14 15.05 -96.06
N HIS A 10 -4.11 15.69 -96.61
CA HIS A 10 -3.40 16.80 -95.96
C HIS A 10 -4.32 18.04 -95.87
N SER A 11 -5.08 18.13 -94.80
CA SER A 11 -5.48 19.40 -94.20
C SER A 11 -4.46 19.72 -93.13
N THR A 12 -3.57 20.69 -93.35
CA THR A 12 -2.64 21.20 -92.34
C THR A 12 -3.42 21.71 -91.12
N SER A 13 -3.57 20.88 -90.09
CA SER A 13 -4.20 21.26 -88.83
C SER A 13 -3.22 22.11 -88.03
N LYS A 14 -3.47 23.42 -87.94
CA LYS A 14 -2.73 24.31 -87.03
C LYS A 14 -2.92 23.89 -85.57
N ALA A 15 -1.98 24.29 -84.71
CA ALA A 15 -2.06 24.06 -83.27
C ALA A 15 -3.35 24.68 -82.72
N ARG A 16 -4.00 23.95 -81.81
CA ARG A 16 -5.30 24.33 -81.24
C ARG A 16 -5.34 23.99 -79.76
N LEU A 17 -6.00 24.85 -79.01
CA LEU A 17 -6.31 24.65 -77.61
C LEU A 17 -7.84 24.69 -77.44
N ILE A 18 -8.37 23.62 -76.87
CA ILE A 18 -9.81 23.48 -76.62
C ILE A 18 -10.01 23.43 -75.11
N ILE A 19 -10.95 24.22 -74.60
CA ILE A 19 -11.43 24.09 -73.23
C ILE A 19 -12.83 23.47 -73.22
N THR A 20 -12.99 22.41 -72.45
CA THR A 20 -14.26 21.72 -72.25
C THR A 20 -14.77 21.99 -70.84
N CYS A 21 -15.94 22.61 -70.74
CA CYS A 21 -16.59 22.97 -69.49
C CYS A 21 -18.06 22.52 -69.54
N ASN A 22 -18.48 21.67 -68.61
CA ASN A 22 -19.85 21.14 -68.54
C ASN A 22 -20.37 20.59 -69.89
N SER A 23 -19.54 19.78 -70.56
CA SER A 23 -19.79 19.21 -71.91
C SER A 23 -19.88 20.19 -73.08
N ALA A 24 -19.68 21.50 -72.84
CA ALA A 24 -19.52 22.50 -73.89
C ALA A 24 -18.03 22.68 -74.24
N ASN A 25 -17.71 22.68 -75.53
CA ASN A 25 -16.36 22.89 -76.04
C ASN A 25 -16.21 24.34 -76.52
N TYR A 26 -15.19 25.03 -76.02
CA TYR A 26 -14.83 26.38 -76.45
C TYR A 26 -13.44 26.38 -77.06
N LEU A 27 -13.27 27.15 -78.13
CA LEU A 27 -11.94 27.45 -78.68
C LEU A 27 -11.29 28.52 -77.79
N ALA A 28 -10.10 28.24 -77.26
CA ALA A 28 -9.36 29.23 -76.49
C ALA A 28 -8.75 30.27 -77.43
N ILE A 29 -9.18 31.52 -77.33
CA ILE A 29 -8.68 32.62 -78.16
C ILE A 29 -7.32 33.11 -77.65
N GLY A 30 -7.13 33.03 -76.34
CA GLY A 30 -5.86 33.28 -75.68
C GLY A 30 -5.69 32.30 -74.53
N LEU A 31 -4.47 31.83 -74.31
CA LEU A 31 -4.09 31.17 -73.07
C LEU A 31 -2.72 31.65 -72.63
N THR A 32 -2.61 31.98 -71.35
CA THR A 32 -1.34 32.07 -70.63
C THR A 32 -1.44 31.18 -69.41
N GLY A 33 -0.56 30.20 -69.28
CA GLY A 33 -0.58 29.32 -68.12
C GLY A 33 0.79 28.81 -67.75
N THR A 34 0.93 28.50 -66.47
CA THR A 34 2.16 27.95 -65.89
C THR A 34 1.82 26.65 -65.19
N ASP A 35 2.63 25.64 -65.43
CA ASP A 35 2.60 24.37 -64.72
C ASP A 35 4.01 24.09 -64.20
N ASN A 36 4.13 23.81 -62.91
CA ASN A 36 5.40 23.61 -62.23
C ASN A 36 5.34 22.34 -61.39
N LEU A 37 6.46 21.65 -61.33
CA LEU A 37 6.60 20.48 -60.48
C LEU A 37 6.45 20.91 -59.01
N SER A 38 5.58 20.21 -58.28
CA SER A 38 5.23 20.49 -56.89
C SER A 38 4.67 21.88 -56.58
N ASP A 39 4.09 22.58 -57.55
CA ASP A 39 3.38 23.84 -57.33
C ASP A 39 1.97 23.82 -57.93
N ASP A 40 1.20 24.89 -57.74
CA ASP A 40 -0.10 25.03 -58.36
C ASP A 40 0.01 25.29 -59.87
N ALA A 41 -0.61 24.41 -60.67
CA ALA A 41 -0.88 24.70 -62.06
C ALA A 41 -1.95 25.79 -62.17
N ARG A 42 -1.69 26.81 -62.99
CA ARG A 42 -2.60 27.96 -63.19
C ARG A 42 -2.62 28.39 -64.64
N TYR A 43 -3.81 28.42 -65.23
CA TYR A 43 -4.07 28.81 -66.60
C TYR A 43 -5.10 29.95 -66.63
N THR A 44 -4.82 30.98 -67.41
CA THR A 44 -5.75 32.06 -67.73
C THR A 44 -6.18 31.87 -69.18
N VAL A 45 -7.44 31.55 -69.41
CA VAL A 45 -7.99 31.18 -70.72
C VAL A 45 -9.04 32.18 -71.15
N THR A 46 -8.88 32.76 -72.33
CA THR A 46 -9.86 33.68 -72.91
C THR A 46 -10.75 32.93 -73.90
N VAL A 47 -12.07 33.01 -73.72
CA VAL A 47 -13.08 32.40 -74.61
C VAL A 47 -14.14 33.41 -75.01
N ASP A 48 -14.68 33.26 -76.22
CA ASP A 48 -15.83 34.04 -76.67
C ASP A 48 -17.06 33.11 -76.79
N THR A 49 -18.17 33.44 -76.14
CA THR A 49 -19.41 32.64 -76.19
C THR A 49 -20.67 33.51 -76.26
N PHE A 50 -21.72 32.95 -76.85
CA PHE A 50 -23.09 33.50 -76.82
C PHE A 50 -23.86 33.07 -75.56
N ASP A 51 -23.44 31.96 -74.94
CA ASP A 51 -24.07 31.37 -73.75
C ASP A 51 -23.03 31.15 -72.65
N ILE A 52 -23.24 31.81 -71.51
CA ILE A 52 -22.40 31.72 -70.32
C ILE A 52 -22.84 30.58 -69.38
N GLU A 53 -24.06 30.02 -69.54
CA GLU A 53 -24.60 29.04 -68.60
C GLU A 53 -23.68 27.84 -68.36
N PRO A 54 -23.07 27.20 -69.39
CA PRO A 54 -22.15 26.09 -69.14
C PRO A 54 -20.87 26.50 -68.41
N LEU A 55 -20.41 27.75 -68.55
CA LEU A 55 -19.28 28.29 -67.79
C LEU A 55 -19.68 28.56 -66.33
N ASN A 56 -20.83 29.20 -66.09
CA ASN A 56 -21.34 29.47 -64.74
C ASN A 56 -21.58 28.18 -63.96
N GLN A 57 -22.17 27.16 -64.59
CA GLN A 57 -22.39 25.84 -63.98
C GLN A 57 -21.07 25.08 -63.76
N GLY A 58 -20.02 25.40 -64.52
CA GLY A 58 -18.69 24.82 -64.38
C GLY A 58 -17.82 25.44 -63.29
N LEU A 59 -18.23 26.56 -62.67
CA LEU A 59 -17.44 27.19 -61.60
C LEU A 59 -17.29 26.23 -60.41
N GLY A 60 -16.05 26.00 -59.97
CA GLY A 60 -15.71 25.01 -58.94
C GLY A 60 -15.71 23.55 -59.43
N GLN A 61 -16.11 23.28 -60.67
CA GLN A 61 -16.11 21.95 -61.28
C GLN A 61 -14.85 21.69 -62.11
N PRO A 62 -14.53 20.41 -62.38
CA PRO A 62 -13.45 20.06 -63.30
C PRO A 62 -13.71 20.58 -64.72
N VAL A 63 -12.68 21.14 -65.32
CA VAL A 63 -12.61 21.58 -66.72
C VAL A 63 -11.38 20.98 -67.38
N THR A 64 -11.50 20.69 -68.66
CA THR A 64 -10.46 20.02 -69.44
C THR A 64 -9.85 20.99 -70.43
N LEU A 65 -8.52 21.10 -70.44
CA LEU A 65 -7.76 21.82 -71.46
C LEU A 65 -7.06 20.79 -72.35
N GLU A 66 -7.40 20.76 -73.63
CA GLU A 66 -6.77 19.89 -74.62
C GLU A 66 -5.82 20.71 -75.49
N PHE A 67 -4.52 20.45 -75.35
CA PHE A 67 -3.43 21.05 -76.11
C PHE A 67 -3.14 20.16 -77.32
N ILE A 68 -3.40 20.65 -78.54
CA ILE A 68 -3.26 19.89 -79.79
C ILE A 68 -2.17 20.52 -80.65
N ALA A 69 -1.14 19.74 -80.96
CA ALA A 69 -0.02 20.13 -81.80
C ALA A 69 -0.29 19.97 -83.30
N GLU A 70 0.51 20.64 -84.13
CA GLU A 70 0.35 20.62 -85.60
C GLU A 70 0.61 19.25 -86.22
N ASP A 71 1.47 18.47 -85.57
CA ASP A 71 1.82 17.09 -85.90
C ASP A 71 0.81 16.05 -85.37
N GLY A 72 -0.28 16.51 -84.74
CA GLY A 72 -1.41 15.67 -84.31
C GLY A 72 -1.26 15.05 -82.92
N PHE A 73 -0.14 15.27 -82.23
CA PHE A 73 0.00 14.90 -80.82
C PHE A 73 -0.84 15.84 -79.94
N SER A 74 -1.52 15.29 -78.94
CA SER A 74 -2.24 16.11 -77.96
C SER A 74 -1.95 15.69 -76.52
N HIS A 75 -2.11 16.64 -75.61
CA HIS A 75 -2.11 16.41 -74.17
C HIS A 75 -3.36 17.06 -73.57
N THR A 76 -3.90 16.40 -72.56
CA THR A 76 -5.12 16.84 -71.90
C THR A 76 -4.83 17.03 -70.41
N VAL A 77 -5.06 18.23 -69.90
CA VAL A 77 -5.01 18.52 -68.46
C VAL A 77 -6.41 18.79 -67.93
N CYS A 78 -6.73 18.17 -66.80
CA CYS A 78 -7.98 18.39 -66.09
C CYS A 78 -7.69 19.14 -64.78
N HIS A 79 -8.29 20.30 -64.61
CA HIS A 79 -8.14 21.18 -63.44
C HIS A 79 -9.50 21.79 -63.07
N THR A 80 -9.56 22.65 -62.05
CA THR A 80 -10.82 23.27 -61.62
C THR A 80 -10.95 24.67 -62.16
N LEU A 81 -12.15 25.05 -62.60
CA LEU A 81 -12.47 26.44 -62.92
C LEU A 81 -12.63 27.24 -61.63
N LEU A 82 -11.66 28.09 -61.32
CA LEU A 82 -11.58 28.85 -60.06
C LEU A 82 -12.28 30.21 -60.15
N ALA A 83 -12.25 30.87 -61.31
CA ALA A 83 -12.89 32.17 -61.51
C ALA A 83 -13.29 32.41 -62.97
N ILE A 84 -14.29 33.28 -63.17
CA ILE A 84 -14.79 33.74 -64.47
C ILE A 84 -14.89 35.27 -64.40
N GLU A 85 -14.29 35.97 -65.36
CA GLU A 85 -14.37 37.43 -65.47
C GLU A 85 -14.93 37.83 -66.85
N ASP A 86 -15.97 38.66 -66.90
CA ASP A 86 -16.55 39.18 -68.13
C ASP A 86 -15.73 40.38 -68.63
N LYS A 87 -15.13 40.25 -69.82
CA LYS A 87 -14.32 41.30 -70.46
C LYS A 87 -15.12 42.13 -71.47
N GLY A 88 -16.42 41.85 -71.67
CA GLY A 88 -17.33 42.68 -72.45
C GLY A 88 -17.83 42.05 -73.77
N ILE A 89 -18.55 42.86 -74.55
CA ILE A 89 -19.17 42.46 -75.83
C ILE A 89 -18.15 42.58 -76.96
N MET A 90 -18.06 41.54 -77.79
CA MET A 90 -17.22 41.49 -78.99
C MET A 90 -17.88 42.25 -80.14
N THR A 91 -17.33 43.41 -80.53
CA THR A 91 -17.81 44.19 -81.69
C THR A 91 -16.66 44.95 -82.36
N ALA A 92 -16.73 45.12 -83.68
CA ALA A 92 -15.77 45.90 -84.46
C ALA A 92 -15.73 47.41 -84.11
N ASN A 93 -16.61 47.92 -83.23
CA ASN A 93 -16.65 49.34 -82.85
C ASN A 93 -17.13 49.55 -81.39
N PRO A 94 -16.22 49.55 -80.40
CA PRO A 94 -16.55 49.54 -78.96
C PRO A 94 -17.43 50.71 -78.50
N GLU A 95 -17.26 51.89 -79.10
CA GLU A 95 -18.00 53.11 -78.73
C GLU A 95 -19.49 53.07 -79.13
N GLN A 96 -19.86 52.33 -80.17
CA GLN A 96 -21.27 52.15 -80.58
C GLN A 96 -21.98 51.04 -79.79
N ALA A 97 -21.25 50.02 -79.34
CA ALA A 97 -21.80 48.91 -78.55
C ALA A 97 -22.28 49.34 -77.16
N ALA A 98 -21.56 50.27 -76.52
CA ALA A 98 -21.93 50.83 -75.22
C ALA A 98 -23.27 51.61 -75.26
N GLN A 99 -23.65 52.17 -76.41
CA GLN A 99 -24.91 52.91 -76.59
C GLN A 99 -26.11 52.01 -76.95
N GLN A 100 -25.89 50.73 -77.32
CA GLN A 100 -26.96 49.79 -77.72
C GLN A 100 -27.05 48.53 -76.83
N ALA A 101 -26.34 48.50 -75.70
CA ALA A 101 -26.20 47.33 -74.81
C ALA A 101 -27.53 46.69 -74.33
N ALA A 102 -28.64 47.44 -74.35
CA ALA A 102 -29.97 46.93 -73.96
C ALA A 102 -30.74 46.17 -75.06
N LEU A 103 -30.29 46.19 -76.32
CA LEU A 103 -30.99 45.58 -77.47
C LEU A 103 -30.29 44.33 -78.05
N LEU A 104 -29.11 43.97 -77.54
CA LEU A 104 -28.29 42.86 -78.06
C LEU A 104 -28.35 41.65 -77.13
N THR A 105 -29.50 40.99 -77.01
CA THR A 105 -29.65 39.73 -76.25
C THR A 105 -28.96 38.52 -76.91
N ASN A 106 -28.31 38.72 -78.07
CA ASN A 106 -27.67 37.67 -78.87
C ASN A 106 -26.24 38.05 -79.31
N ALA A 107 -25.55 38.93 -78.58
CA ALA A 107 -24.17 39.30 -78.89
C ALA A 107 -23.17 38.37 -78.19
N LYS A 108 -22.11 37.98 -78.92
CA LYS A 108 -21.00 37.19 -78.40
C LYS A 108 -20.21 38.02 -77.38
N ARG A 109 -19.88 37.44 -76.23
CA ARG A 109 -19.13 38.10 -75.15
C ARG A 109 -17.83 37.36 -74.88
N ARG A 110 -16.82 38.10 -74.42
CA ARG A 110 -15.50 37.58 -74.07
C ARG A 110 -15.40 37.38 -72.57
N TYR A 111 -14.93 36.19 -72.17
CA TYR A 111 -14.69 35.84 -70.78
C TYR A 111 -13.24 35.39 -70.59
N GLU A 112 -12.68 35.77 -69.45
CA GLU A 112 -11.40 35.26 -68.96
C GLU A 112 -11.67 34.26 -67.84
N LEU A 113 -11.11 33.07 -67.98
CA LEU A 113 -11.30 31.93 -67.09
C LEU A 113 -10.00 31.66 -66.35
N THR A 114 -10.03 31.63 -65.02
CA THR A 114 -8.91 31.14 -64.22
C THR A 114 -9.13 29.67 -63.93
N VAL A 115 -8.29 28.81 -64.49
CA VAL A 115 -8.31 27.36 -64.30
C VAL A 115 -7.07 26.96 -63.50
N GLY A 116 -7.22 26.18 -62.43
CA GLY A 116 -6.08 25.76 -61.63
C GLY A 116 -6.33 24.56 -60.73
N SER A 117 -5.28 24.13 -60.03
CA SER A 117 -5.36 23.00 -59.11
C SER A 117 -6.27 23.28 -57.90
N ARG A 118 -7.02 22.26 -57.46
CA ARG A 118 -7.78 22.31 -56.20
C ARG A 118 -6.88 22.34 -54.97
N LEU A 119 -5.59 22.02 -55.13
CA LEU A 119 -4.62 22.03 -54.04
C LEU A 119 -4.50 23.42 -53.37
N SER A 120 -4.74 24.49 -54.13
CA SER A 120 -4.84 25.88 -53.63
C SER A 120 -5.91 26.09 -52.54
N LEU A 121 -6.92 25.20 -52.44
CA LEU A 121 -7.95 25.27 -51.40
C LEU A 121 -7.38 24.94 -50.00
N LEU A 122 -6.26 24.22 -49.91
CA LEU A 122 -5.62 23.86 -48.65
C LEU A 122 -5.07 25.08 -47.90
N ASP A 123 -4.80 26.19 -48.60
CA ASP A 123 -4.31 27.43 -48.00
C ASP A 123 -5.34 28.10 -47.07
N ASN A 124 -6.63 27.81 -47.26
CA ASN A 124 -7.73 28.43 -46.53
C ASN A 124 -8.10 27.71 -45.22
N THR A 125 -7.32 26.72 -44.78
CA THR A 125 -7.63 25.87 -43.62
C THR A 125 -6.48 25.83 -42.64
N GLN A 126 -6.71 26.04 -41.34
CA GLN A 126 -5.68 25.91 -40.30
C GLN A 126 -6.13 24.88 -39.26
N HIS A 127 -5.25 23.95 -38.89
CA HIS A 127 -5.57 22.87 -37.96
C HIS A 127 -4.45 22.63 -36.93
N SER A 128 -4.79 21.96 -35.84
CA SER A 128 -3.84 21.44 -34.86
C SER A 128 -4.27 20.04 -34.45
N ARG A 129 -3.46 19.03 -34.79
CA ARG A 129 -3.83 17.61 -34.70
C ARG A 129 -2.59 16.74 -34.46
N VAL A 130 -2.77 15.62 -33.78
CA VAL A 130 -1.74 14.60 -33.60
C VAL A 130 -2.16 13.35 -34.37
N PHE A 131 -1.27 12.86 -35.23
CA PHE A 131 -1.37 11.55 -35.89
C PHE A 131 -0.47 10.59 -35.14
N VAL A 132 -1.02 9.49 -34.66
CA VAL A 132 -0.32 8.47 -33.87
C VAL A 132 -0.37 7.15 -34.62
N ASP A 133 0.77 6.49 -34.77
CA ASP A 133 0.93 5.20 -35.45
C ASP A 133 0.26 5.11 -36.84
N THR A 134 0.23 6.24 -37.57
CA THR A 134 -0.46 6.37 -38.86
C THR A 134 0.54 6.30 -40.01
N SER A 135 0.19 5.67 -41.14
CA SER A 135 1.08 5.64 -42.30
C SER A 135 1.11 7.00 -43.02
N LEU A 136 2.27 7.35 -43.59
CA LEU A 136 2.44 8.67 -44.20
C LEU A 136 1.52 8.87 -45.43
N ASP A 137 1.24 7.81 -46.20
CA ASP A 137 0.28 7.86 -47.31
C ASP A 137 -1.15 8.13 -46.83
N GLU A 138 -1.56 7.58 -45.69
CA GLU A 138 -2.85 7.87 -45.07
C GLU A 138 -2.95 9.34 -44.63
N ILE A 139 -1.89 9.87 -43.99
CA ILE A 139 -1.83 11.29 -43.57
C ILE A 139 -1.95 12.20 -44.81
N ILE A 140 -1.14 11.95 -45.85
CA ILE A 140 -1.16 12.72 -47.08
C ILE A 140 -2.54 12.64 -47.76
N THR A 141 -3.11 11.45 -47.84
CA THR A 141 -4.45 11.23 -48.42
C THR A 141 -5.53 11.98 -47.65
N HIS A 142 -5.45 11.98 -46.31
CA HIS A 142 -6.35 12.74 -45.45
C HIS A 142 -6.28 14.25 -45.71
N ILE A 143 -5.06 14.79 -45.91
CA ILE A 143 -4.87 16.20 -46.23
C ILE A 143 -5.47 16.54 -47.60
N LEU A 144 -5.18 15.73 -48.62
CA LEU A 144 -5.65 15.94 -49.99
C LEU A 144 -7.18 15.78 -50.14
N ALA A 145 -7.81 14.95 -49.30
CA ALA A 145 -9.26 14.90 -49.20
C ALA A 145 -9.86 16.27 -48.80
N GLY A 146 -9.13 17.08 -48.02
CA GLY A 146 -9.51 18.47 -47.70
C GLY A 146 -9.55 19.42 -48.91
N ALA A 147 -8.78 19.14 -49.96
CA ALA A 147 -8.85 19.83 -51.25
C ALA A 147 -9.92 19.23 -52.20
N GLY A 148 -10.62 18.17 -51.77
CA GLY A 148 -11.64 17.51 -52.59
C GLY A 148 -11.08 16.48 -53.58
N TYR A 149 -9.86 15.95 -53.35
CA TYR A 149 -9.37 14.77 -54.07
C TYR A 149 -9.92 13.49 -53.43
N HIS A 150 -10.50 12.61 -54.24
CA HIS A 150 -10.90 11.27 -53.79
C HIS A 150 -9.72 10.29 -53.88
N HIS A 151 -9.82 9.16 -53.18
CA HIS A 151 -8.74 8.16 -53.15
C HIS A 151 -8.30 7.70 -54.55
N GLY A 152 -9.23 7.55 -55.51
CA GLY A 152 -8.90 7.18 -56.90
C GLY A 152 -8.17 8.26 -57.71
N GLN A 153 -8.14 9.50 -57.22
CA GLN A 153 -7.46 10.65 -57.84
C GLN A 153 -6.09 10.94 -57.19
N ILE A 154 -5.70 10.15 -56.20
CA ILE A 154 -4.41 10.27 -55.50
C ILE A 154 -3.60 9.03 -55.84
N GLN A 155 -2.46 9.22 -56.49
CA GLN A 155 -1.57 8.11 -56.82
C GLN A 155 -0.21 8.29 -56.20
N PHE A 156 0.23 7.26 -55.49
CA PHE A 156 1.62 7.12 -55.05
C PHE A 156 2.40 6.29 -56.08
N SER A 157 3.40 6.88 -56.72
CA SER A 157 4.32 6.22 -57.64
C SER A 157 5.72 6.26 -57.06
N LEU A 158 6.02 5.32 -56.17
CA LEU A 158 7.19 5.39 -55.30
C LEU A 158 8.19 4.28 -55.63
N ALA A 159 9.48 4.60 -55.59
CA ALA A 159 10.56 3.61 -55.60
C ALA A 159 10.71 2.95 -54.22
N THR A 160 10.44 3.70 -53.15
CA THR A 160 10.50 3.22 -51.76
C THR A 160 9.13 3.32 -51.10
N PRO A 161 8.66 2.29 -50.37
CA PRO A 161 7.42 2.39 -49.59
C PRO A 161 7.49 3.53 -48.56
N LEU A 162 6.38 4.23 -48.34
CA LEU A 162 6.33 5.25 -47.29
C LEU A 162 6.33 4.61 -45.89
N PRO A 163 6.96 5.27 -44.90
CA PRO A 163 7.04 4.73 -43.55
C PRO A 163 5.72 4.87 -42.79
N GLN A 164 5.54 4.01 -41.78
CA GLN A 164 4.61 4.26 -40.70
C GLN A 164 5.24 5.26 -39.72
N VAL A 165 4.49 6.29 -39.34
CA VAL A 165 4.99 7.36 -38.48
C VAL A 165 4.41 7.15 -37.09
N SER A 166 5.28 6.98 -36.09
CA SER A 166 4.84 6.74 -34.70
C SER A 166 4.08 7.93 -34.12
N GLN A 167 4.54 9.14 -34.43
CA GLN A 167 3.85 10.38 -34.13
C GLN A 167 4.18 11.42 -35.19
N CYS A 168 3.16 12.17 -35.64
CA CYS A 168 3.32 13.34 -36.47
C CYS A 168 2.35 14.42 -35.98
N VAL A 169 2.86 15.63 -35.75
CA VAL A 169 2.02 16.73 -35.27
C VAL A 169 1.86 17.77 -36.36
N GLN A 170 0.61 18.11 -36.68
CA GLN A 170 0.27 19.32 -37.40
C GLN A 170 0.04 20.41 -36.36
N ALA A 171 0.91 21.41 -36.27
CA ALA A 171 0.85 22.43 -35.23
C ALA A 171 0.65 23.82 -35.84
N MET A 172 -0.52 24.42 -35.58
CA MET A 172 -0.88 25.78 -36.02
C MET A 172 -0.56 26.11 -37.49
N GLU A 173 -0.47 25.12 -38.36
CA GLU A 173 -0.12 25.28 -39.77
C GLU A 173 -1.35 24.99 -40.64
N ASN A 174 -1.39 25.61 -41.83
CA ASN A 174 -2.42 25.31 -42.81
C ASN A 174 -2.14 23.95 -43.47
N ASN A 175 -3.17 23.35 -44.09
CA ASN A 175 -3.01 22.03 -44.73
C ASN A 175 -1.98 22.04 -45.86
N ARG A 176 -1.81 23.17 -46.57
CA ARG A 176 -0.83 23.31 -47.65
C ARG A 176 0.61 23.28 -47.14
N ALA A 177 0.90 24.05 -46.09
CA ALA A 177 2.20 24.08 -45.43
C ALA A 177 2.53 22.70 -44.84
N PHE A 178 1.55 22.05 -44.20
CA PHE A 178 1.75 20.70 -43.66
C PHE A 178 2.05 19.69 -44.77
N PHE A 179 1.28 19.71 -45.86
CA PHE A 179 1.51 18.86 -47.03
C PHE A 179 2.92 19.07 -47.61
N ASN A 180 3.31 20.32 -47.87
CA ASN A 180 4.63 20.66 -48.40
C ASN A 180 5.75 20.23 -47.43
N ARG A 181 5.56 20.40 -46.13
CA ARG A 181 6.51 19.97 -45.10
C ARG A 181 6.70 18.46 -45.10
N LEU A 182 5.62 17.69 -45.17
CA LEU A 182 5.67 16.24 -45.27
C LEU A 182 6.39 15.80 -46.55
N LEU A 183 6.05 16.38 -47.70
CA LEU A 183 6.72 16.02 -48.95
C LEU A 183 8.22 16.32 -48.88
N SER A 184 8.60 17.49 -48.38
CA SER A 184 10.01 17.89 -48.28
C SER A 184 10.80 17.01 -47.30
N GLN A 185 10.20 16.69 -46.14
CA GLN A 185 10.82 15.84 -45.10
C GLN A 185 11.12 14.43 -45.59
N TYR A 186 10.22 13.86 -46.40
CA TYR A 186 10.35 12.49 -46.91
C TYR A 186 10.87 12.43 -48.36
N GLY A 187 11.36 13.55 -48.90
CA GLY A 187 11.96 13.63 -50.24
C GLY A 187 10.98 13.32 -51.37
N LEU A 188 9.71 13.67 -51.20
CA LEU A 188 8.64 13.50 -52.15
C LEU A 188 8.40 14.79 -52.95
N PHE A 189 7.82 14.63 -54.12
CA PHE A 189 7.34 15.72 -54.97
C PHE A 189 6.09 15.25 -55.72
N TYR A 190 5.36 16.16 -56.37
CA TYR A 190 4.14 15.81 -57.07
C TYR A 190 3.99 16.54 -58.41
N PHE A 191 3.18 15.96 -59.30
CA PHE A 191 2.69 16.59 -60.51
C PHE A 191 1.24 16.20 -60.76
N PHE A 192 0.59 16.83 -61.74
CA PHE A 192 -0.78 16.53 -62.12
C PHE A 192 -0.83 15.69 -63.41
N ASP A 193 -1.70 14.69 -63.42
CA ASP A 193 -2.00 13.83 -64.56
C ASP A 193 -3.51 13.81 -64.79
N THR A 194 -3.97 13.38 -65.96
CA THR A 194 -5.40 13.28 -66.28
C THR A 194 -5.78 11.83 -66.56
N ARG A 195 -6.72 11.30 -65.77
CA ARG A 195 -7.26 9.93 -65.96
C ARG A 195 -8.76 9.96 -65.92
N ASP A 196 -9.39 9.28 -66.88
CA ASP A 196 -10.86 9.21 -66.99
C ASP A 196 -11.52 10.61 -66.95
N ASN A 197 -10.88 11.61 -67.59
CA ASN A 197 -11.26 13.03 -67.56
C ASN A 197 -11.28 13.68 -66.17
N GLN A 198 -10.53 13.15 -65.21
CA GLN A 198 -10.37 13.69 -63.87
C GLN A 198 -8.91 14.06 -63.58
N SER A 199 -8.72 15.15 -62.83
CA SER A 199 -7.43 15.54 -62.29
C SER A 199 -6.95 14.48 -61.29
N THR A 200 -5.77 13.94 -61.53
CA THR A 200 -5.07 13.01 -60.63
C THR A 200 -3.79 13.69 -60.14
N ILE A 201 -3.57 13.68 -58.83
CA ILE A 201 -2.30 14.11 -58.25
C ILE A 201 -1.39 12.88 -58.10
N VAL A 202 -0.21 12.93 -58.73
CA VAL A 202 0.79 11.86 -58.68
C VAL A 202 1.90 12.30 -57.74
N ILE A 203 2.09 11.56 -56.66
CA ILE A 203 3.13 11.79 -55.64
C ILE A 203 4.23 10.76 -55.86
N THR A 204 5.48 11.21 -55.92
CA THR A 204 6.62 10.35 -56.21
C THR A 204 7.88 10.76 -55.45
N ASP A 205 8.81 9.83 -55.28
CA ASP A 205 10.14 10.03 -54.71
C ASP A 205 11.25 9.96 -55.78
N THR A 206 10.91 9.75 -57.06
CA THR A 206 11.88 9.49 -58.12
C THR A 206 11.44 10.05 -59.47
N ASN A 207 12.39 10.49 -60.28
CA ASN A 207 12.11 10.95 -61.65
C ASN A 207 11.81 9.79 -62.61
N GLN A 208 12.11 8.54 -62.22
CA GLN A 208 12.00 7.38 -63.12
C GLN A 208 10.55 6.99 -63.41
N THR A 209 9.63 7.36 -62.53
CA THR A 209 8.18 7.14 -62.63
C THR A 209 7.49 8.18 -63.50
N SER A 210 8.14 9.33 -63.76
CA SER A 210 7.65 10.35 -64.68
C SER A 210 7.43 9.78 -66.08
N PRO A 211 6.25 9.97 -66.68
CA PRO A 211 5.91 9.42 -67.98
C PRO A 211 6.68 10.11 -69.10
N TYR A 212 7.15 9.37 -70.11
CA TYR A 212 7.67 10.00 -71.33
C TYR A 212 6.55 10.57 -72.18
N LEU A 213 6.82 11.69 -72.85
CA LEU A 213 5.91 12.21 -73.88
C LEU A 213 5.64 11.16 -74.96
N GLY A 214 4.37 11.04 -75.36
CA GLY A 214 3.95 10.11 -76.41
C GLY A 214 4.60 10.37 -77.78
N ARG A 215 5.11 11.59 -78.01
CA ARG A 215 5.84 11.98 -79.23
C ARG A 215 7.27 11.45 -79.33
N GLY A 216 7.86 10.97 -78.23
CA GLY A 216 9.24 10.46 -78.22
C GLY A 216 10.30 11.57 -78.33
N LEU A 217 11.19 11.47 -79.32
CA LEU A 217 12.34 12.36 -79.48
C LEU A 217 11.94 13.77 -79.94
N VAL A 218 12.26 14.79 -79.14
CA VAL A 218 12.06 16.21 -79.48
C VAL A 218 13.38 16.82 -79.93
N GLN A 219 13.36 17.70 -80.94
CA GLN A 219 14.57 18.28 -81.53
C GLN A 219 14.74 19.75 -81.16
N VAL A 220 16.00 20.19 -81.03
CA VAL A 220 16.38 21.61 -81.02
C VAL A 220 17.00 21.95 -82.37
N HIS A 221 16.43 22.92 -83.09
CA HIS A 221 16.98 23.42 -84.35
C HIS A 221 17.55 24.83 -84.18
N ALA A 222 18.79 25.03 -84.65
CA ALA A 222 19.41 26.34 -84.71
C ALA A 222 18.84 27.16 -85.87
N GLY A 223 18.01 28.16 -85.60
CA GLY A 223 17.74 29.25 -86.54
C GLY A 223 18.90 30.26 -86.55
N GLU A 224 19.05 31.05 -87.61
CA GLU A 224 19.95 32.22 -87.59
C GLU A 224 19.50 33.17 -86.46
N GLY A 225 20.34 33.33 -85.43
CA GLY A 225 20.09 34.20 -84.28
C GLY A 225 19.67 33.43 -83.02
N PHE A 226 20.67 33.00 -82.24
CA PHE A 226 20.53 32.17 -81.04
C PHE A 226 20.08 32.93 -79.77
N ASN A 227 19.22 33.94 -79.93
CA ASN A 227 18.65 34.76 -78.85
C ASN A 227 17.35 35.41 -79.35
N ARG A 228 16.30 34.62 -79.59
CA ARG A 228 14.96 35.19 -79.79
C ARG A 228 14.35 35.48 -78.43
N GLN A 229 14.03 36.74 -78.16
CA GLN A 229 13.15 37.10 -77.04
C GLN A 229 11.71 36.66 -77.39
N ILE A 230 10.83 36.53 -76.39
CA ILE A 230 9.41 36.12 -76.59
C ILE A 230 8.73 36.98 -77.69
N THR A 231 9.12 38.25 -77.82
CA THR A 231 8.63 39.19 -78.83
C THR A 231 9.04 38.85 -80.27
N ASP A 232 10.10 38.06 -80.50
CA ASP A 232 10.63 37.70 -81.82
C ASP A 232 10.09 36.36 -82.37
N ILE A 233 9.23 35.68 -81.61
CA ILE A 233 8.70 34.34 -81.93
C ILE A 233 7.47 34.40 -82.86
N TYR A 234 6.88 35.59 -83.04
CA TYR A 234 5.69 35.80 -83.87
C TYR A 234 5.94 35.88 -85.39
N ALA A 235 7.12 35.46 -85.87
CA ALA A 235 7.46 35.50 -87.30
C ALA A 235 6.69 34.43 -88.11
N PRO A 236 6.20 34.74 -89.33
CA PRO A 236 5.47 33.78 -90.16
C PRO A 236 6.37 32.61 -90.60
N ALA A 237 5.93 31.38 -90.34
CA ALA A 237 6.64 30.16 -90.71
C ALA A 237 6.54 29.87 -92.23
N GLY A 238 7.67 29.57 -92.86
CA GLY A 238 7.75 28.93 -94.17
C GLY A 238 7.44 27.43 -94.11
N GLU A 239 7.16 26.82 -95.27
CA GLU A 239 6.49 25.53 -95.53
C GLU A 239 7.11 24.22 -94.97
N SER A 240 7.53 24.16 -93.71
CA SER A 240 7.74 22.89 -93.00
C SER A 240 7.37 23.05 -91.53
N ALA A 241 6.28 22.39 -91.10
CA ALA A 241 5.70 22.44 -89.76
C ALA A 241 6.60 21.73 -88.74
N PHE A 242 7.75 22.32 -88.43
CA PHE A 242 8.63 21.84 -87.37
C PHE A 242 7.96 22.08 -86.02
N VAL A 243 7.74 21.00 -85.27
CA VAL A 243 7.24 21.01 -83.89
C VAL A 243 8.39 20.61 -82.98
N GLY A 244 8.97 21.58 -82.27
CA GLY A 244 10.18 21.39 -81.48
C GLY A 244 10.68 22.69 -80.85
N PHE A 245 11.94 22.70 -80.43
CA PHE A 245 12.54 23.87 -79.77
C PHE A 245 13.41 24.66 -80.74
N SER A 246 13.28 25.99 -80.66
CA SER A 246 14.00 26.97 -81.48
C SER A 246 14.96 27.84 -80.65
N GLY A 247 14.84 27.79 -79.31
CA GLY A 247 15.78 28.35 -78.36
C GLY A 247 16.16 27.32 -77.30
N CYS A 248 17.42 27.32 -76.90
CA CYS A 248 17.95 26.50 -75.80
C CYS A 248 18.98 27.35 -75.05
N GLN A 249 18.83 27.45 -73.73
CA GLN A 249 19.77 28.08 -72.82
C GLN A 249 20.09 27.09 -71.70
N VAL A 250 21.36 27.00 -71.32
CA VAL A 250 21.80 26.18 -70.17
C VAL A 250 22.21 27.13 -69.05
N ASP A 251 21.51 27.03 -67.93
CA ASP A 251 21.84 27.75 -66.71
C ASP A 251 22.55 26.81 -65.76
N HIS A 252 23.80 27.14 -65.45
CA HIS A 252 24.57 26.48 -64.41
C HIS A 252 24.52 27.34 -63.15
N GLN A 253 23.88 26.80 -62.11
CA GLN A 253 23.90 27.38 -60.78
C GLN A 253 24.75 26.51 -59.87
N MET A 254 25.54 27.12 -59.01
CA MET A 254 26.25 26.39 -57.95
C MET A 254 25.61 26.78 -56.62
N ALA A 255 24.80 25.89 -56.07
CA ALA A 255 24.32 26.03 -54.70
C ALA A 255 25.46 25.62 -53.74
N THR A 256 26.13 26.61 -53.12
CA THR A 256 27.08 26.35 -52.04
C THR A 256 26.38 26.50 -50.69
N GLY A 257 26.25 25.41 -49.93
CA GLY A 257 25.70 25.42 -48.58
C GLY A 257 26.29 24.32 -47.70
N LEU A 258 26.27 24.51 -46.38
CA LEU A 258 26.78 23.53 -45.39
C LEU A 258 26.20 22.12 -45.59
N ALA A 259 24.93 22.01 -46.01
CA ALA A 259 24.28 20.72 -46.30
C ALA A 259 24.91 20.00 -47.51
N SER A 260 25.38 20.75 -48.52
CA SER A 260 26.06 20.19 -49.69
C SER A 260 27.46 19.67 -49.32
N ILE A 261 28.14 20.29 -48.35
CA ILE A 261 29.43 19.83 -47.79
C ILE A 261 29.22 18.56 -46.95
N MET A 262 28.23 18.56 -46.05
CA MET A 262 27.89 17.40 -45.21
C MET A 262 27.56 16.14 -46.03
N SER A 263 26.83 16.28 -47.13
CA SER A 263 26.52 15.13 -48.01
C SER A 263 27.72 14.63 -48.82
N HIS A 264 28.69 15.51 -49.10
CA HIS A 264 29.87 15.17 -49.91
C HIS A 264 30.91 14.43 -49.06
N ASP A 265 31.20 14.93 -47.85
CA ASP A 265 32.16 14.32 -46.92
C ASP A 265 31.67 12.95 -46.38
N MET A 266 30.35 12.76 -46.21
CA MET A 266 29.79 11.48 -45.77
C MET A 266 29.86 10.36 -46.83
N VAL A 267 30.00 10.69 -48.12
CA VAL A 267 30.09 9.71 -49.21
C VAL A 267 31.55 9.30 -49.49
N THR A 268 32.53 10.13 -49.12
CA THR A 268 33.94 9.90 -49.47
C THR A 268 34.78 9.20 -48.41
N ASP A 269 34.42 9.26 -47.12
CA ASP A 269 35.16 8.56 -46.06
C ASP A 269 34.22 7.87 -45.05
N ALA A 270 33.79 6.65 -45.36
CA ALA A 270 33.04 5.78 -44.44
C ALA A 270 33.91 5.20 -43.30
N SER A 271 35.13 5.71 -43.08
CA SER A 271 36.11 5.17 -42.15
C SER A 271 36.59 6.12 -41.05
N ASP A 272 36.10 7.37 -40.99
CA ASP A 272 36.57 8.33 -39.99
C ASP A 272 35.42 9.02 -39.24
N ASN A 273 35.54 9.05 -37.90
CA ASN A 273 34.57 9.54 -36.91
C ASN A 273 34.26 11.06 -37.01
N GLN A 274 34.64 11.75 -38.09
CA GLN A 274 34.38 13.19 -38.26
C GLN A 274 32.96 13.47 -38.76
N ALA A 275 32.35 12.56 -39.52
CA ALA A 275 30.95 12.65 -39.91
C ALA A 275 29.99 12.47 -38.71
N GLU A 276 30.44 11.79 -37.64
CA GLU A 276 29.69 11.58 -36.40
C GLU A 276 29.41 12.90 -35.67
N HIS A 277 30.37 13.83 -35.64
CA HIS A 277 30.24 15.10 -34.92
C HIS A 277 29.34 16.14 -35.62
N LEU A 278 29.06 16.01 -36.91
CA LEU A 278 28.21 16.98 -37.64
C LEU A 278 26.73 16.59 -37.63
N ALA A 279 26.41 15.29 -37.60
CA ALA A 279 25.05 14.80 -37.44
C ALA A 279 24.48 15.00 -36.03
N GLU A 280 25.33 14.98 -34.99
CA GLU A 280 24.98 15.28 -33.60
C GLU A 280 24.61 16.76 -33.36
N ASN A 281 24.96 17.66 -34.28
CA ASN A 281 24.72 19.10 -34.20
C ASN A 281 23.57 19.58 -35.11
N ASN A 282 22.63 18.70 -35.47
CA ASN A 282 21.45 19.11 -36.23
C ASN A 282 20.45 19.84 -35.32
N PHE A 283 20.60 21.16 -35.21
CA PHE A 283 19.66 22.07 -34.54
C PHE A 283 18.44 22.43 -35.42
N ALA A 284 18.31 21.85 -36.61
CA ALA A 284 17.23 22.14 -37.55
C ALA A 284 16.01 21.23 -37.32
N GLN A 285 14.87 21.64 -37.88
CA GLN A 285 13.69 20.80 -38.02
C GLN A 285 13.69 20.13 -39.40
N PRO A 286 13.26 18.86 -39.51
CA PRO A 286 12.80 17.99 -38.42
C PRO A 286 13.94 17.45 -37.55
N VAL A 287 13.63 17.16 -36.29
CA VAL A 287 14.60 16.54 -35.36
C VAL A 287 14.79 15.06 -35.75
N ALA A 288 16.06 14.67 -35.92
CA ALA A 288 16.40 13.27 -36.16
C ALA A 288 16.54 12.51 -34.83
N SER A 289 15.80 11.42 -34.68
CA SER A 289 15.86 10.57 -33.48
C SER A 289 17.05 9.60 -33.46
N ASN A 290 17.74 9.44 -34.59
CA ASN A 290 18.93 8.61 -34.73
C ASN A 290 19.80 9.08 -35.92
N HIS A 291 21.03 8.57 -35.99
CA HIS A 291 22.00 8.93 -37.04
C HIS A 291 21.51 8.61 -38.46
N GLY A 292 20.84 7.48 -38.67
CA GLY A 292 20.35 7.09 -40.00
C GLY A 292 19.34 8.09 -40.56
N LEU A 293 18.41 8.57 -39.72
CA LEU A 293 17.46 9.61 -40.10
C LEU A 293 18.14 10.97 -40.32
N ALA A 294 19.13 11.33 -39.50
CA ALA A 294 19.89 12.56 -39.68
C ALA A 294 20.64 12.60 -41.03
N SER A 295 21.33 11.51 -41.38
CA SER A 295 22.00 11.36 -42.68
C SER A 295 21.01 11.38 -43.83
N HIS A 296 19.84 10.76 -43.67
CA HIS A 296 18.79 10.78 -44.69
C HIS A 296 18.30 12.21 -44.97
N PHE A 297 17.95 12.99 -43.95
CA PHE A 297 17.50 14.39 -44.13
C PHE A 297 18.58 15.26 -44.76
N ALA A 298 19.84 15.13 -44.34
CA ALA A 298 20.96 15.86 -44.94
C ALA A 298 21.15 15.50 -46.42
N GLN A 299 21.01 14.22 -46.77
CA GLN A 299 21.08 13.76 -48.16
C GLN A 299 19.93 14.32 -48.99
N GLN A 300 18.68 14.29 -48.50
CA GLN A 300 17.54 14.85 -49.24
C GLN A 300 17.70 16.35 -49.47
N GLN A 301 18.14 17.11 -48.45
CA GLN A 301 18.36 18.54 -48.59
C GLN A 301 19.50 18.85 -49.59
N SER A 302 20.57 18.07 -49.58
CA SER A 302 21.65 18.21 -50.57
C SER A 302 21.15 17.93 -51.99
N LEU A 303 20.38 16.84 -52.17
CA LEU A 303 19.79 16.53 -53.48
C LEU A 303 18.84 17.64 -53.94
N ALA A 304 18.03 18.22 -53.05
CA ALA A 304 17.14 19.34 -53.37
C ALA A 304 17.92 20.57 -53.85
N LEU A 305 18.97 20.98 -53.12
CA LEU A 305 19.83 22.09 -53.49
C LEU A 305 20.58 21.86 -54.81
N ASN A 306 21.01 20.62 -55.05
CA ASN A 306 21.76 20.26 -56.26
C ASN A 306 20.88 19.98 -57.47
N SER A 307 19.58 19.73 -57.29
CA SER A 307 18.65 19.38 -58.37
C SER A 307 18.55 20.45 -59.46
N LEU A 308 18.80 21.71 -59.09
CA LEU A 308 18.74 22.89 -59.97
C LEU A 308 20.13 23.38 -60.42
N ASN A 309 21.20 22.61 -60.18
CA ASN A 309 22.56 23.03 -60.57
C ASN A 309 22.74 23.13 -62.09
N GLN A 310 21.99 22.33 -62.84
CA GLN A 310 21.98 22.35 -64.30
C GLN A 310 20.54 22.32 -64.79
N VAL A 311 20.02 23.48 -65.16
CA VAL A 311 18.68 23.63 -65.74
C VAL A 311 18.85 24.04 -67.20
N ILE A 312 18.10 23.38 -68.09
CA ILE A 312 17.96 23.83 -69.46
C ILE A 312 16.63 24.58 -69.61
N THR A 313 16.66 25.74 -70.26
CA THR A 313 15.48 26.51 -70.65
C THR A 313 15.31 26.38 -72.16
N LEU A 314 14.18 25.81 -72.59
CA LEU A 314 13.85 25.55 -73.98
C LEU A 314 12.66 26.43 -74.40
N VAL A 315 12.75 27.05 -75.57
CA VAL A 315 11.67 27.87 -76.13
C VAL A 315 11.25 27.30 -77.48
N GLY A 316 9.98 26.96 -77.64
CA GLY A 316 9.50 26.22 -78.81
C GLY A 316 7.99 26.18 -78.94
N ASN A 317 7.52 25.31 -79.81
CA ASN A 317 6.09 25.12 -80.11
C ASN A 317 5.66 23.67 -79.82
N VAL A 318 5.83 23.19 -78.60
CA VAL A 318 5.47 21.82 -78.18
C VAL A 318 4.25 21.85 -77.22
N PRO A 319 3.01 21.75 -77.72
CA PRO A 319 1.78 21.87 -76.91
C PRO A 319 1.56 20.83 -75.82
N ASP A 320 2.04 19.62 -76.03
CA ASP A 320 1.82 18.47 -75.15
C ASP A 320 2.86 18.36 -74.02
N MET A 321 3.71 19.36 -73.84
CA MET A 321 4.63 19.44 -72.69
C MET A 321 3.85 19.77 -71.41
N PHE A 322 4.17 19.12 -70.29
CA PHE A 322 3.58 19.39 -68.98
C PHE A 322 4.63 19.20 -67.87
N ALA A 323 4.44 19.80 -66.70
CA ALA A 323 5.39 19.61 -65.61
C ALA A 323 5.28 18.18 -65.06
N GLY A 324 6.43 17.54 -64.86
CA GLY A 324 6.51 16.13 -64.43
C GLY A 324 6.63 15.12 -65.56
N CYS A 325 6.55 15.51 -66.84
CA CYS A 325 6.83 14.61 -67.95
C CYS A 325 8.34 14.46 -68.22
N SER A 326 8.73 13.31 -68.75
CA SER A 326 10.08 13.07 -69.30
C SER A 326 10.08 13.19 -70.83
N PHE A 327 11.20 13.62 -71.40
CA PHE A 327 11.37 13.65 -72.86
C PHE A 327 12.83 13.45 -73.25
N SER A 328 13.05 12.84 -74.42
CA SER A 328 14.39 12.73 -75.02
C SER A 328 14.61 13.92 -75.95
N LEU A 329 15.71 14.65 -75.75
CA LEU A 329 16.09 15.82 -76.53
C LEU A 329 17.26 15.46 -77.47
N SER A 330 17.12 15.78 -78.75
CA SER A 330 18.22 15.78 -79.72
C SER A 330 18.62 17.22 -80.00
N ASP A 331 19.80 17.60 -79.52
CA ASP A 331 20.39 18.91 -79.72
C ASP A 331 21.25 18.94 -80.99
N ASN A 332 20.78 19.67 -82.01
CA ASN A 332 21.54 19.96 -83.23
C ASN A 332 22.09 21.40 -83.25
N SER A 333 22.05 22.08 -82.10
CA SER A 333 22.34 23.50 -81.97
C SER A 333 23.77 23.81 -81.48
N GLY A 334 24.49 22.78 -81.02
CA GLY A 334 25.90 22.86 -80.63
C GLY A 334 26.15 23.10 -79.14
N LEU A 335 25.09 23.10 -78.31
CA LEU A 335 25.17 23.28 -76.85
C LEU A 335 25.45 21.98 -76.10
N ASN A 336 25.50 20.84 -76.80
CA ASN A 336 25.72 19.50 -76.24
C ASN A 336 24.68 19.12 -75.19
N THR A 337 23.42 19.49 -75.42
CA THR A 337 22.30 19.23 -74.50
C THR A 337 21.48 17.99 -74.90
N SER A 338 21.96 17.13 -75.80
CA SER A 338 21.28 15.88 -76.14
C SER A 338 21.19 14.93 -74.94
N GLY A 339 20.01 14.37 -74.67
CA GLY A 339 19.81 13.45 -73.53
C GLY A 339 18.37 13.37 -73.08
N ASP A 340 18.14 12.66 -71.98
CA ASP A 340 16.82 12.55 -71.36
C ASP A 340 16.65 13.59 -70.26
N TYR A 341 15.51 14.28 -70.27
CA TYR A 341 15.20 15.35 -69.34
C TYR A 341 13.86 15.13 -68.65
N LEU A 342 13.75 15.64 -67.42
CA LEU A 342 12.51 15.83 -66.68
C LEU A 342 12.09 17.30 -66.82
N CYS A 343 10.88 17.54 -67.32
CA CYS A 343 10.25 18.86 -67.32
C CYS A 343 9.87 19.24 -65.89
N ILE A 344 10.45 20.32 -65.35
CA ILE A 344 10.16 20.83 -64.00
C ILE A 344 9.25 22.06 -64.03
N SER A 345 9.13 22.74 -65.17
CA SER A 345 8.25 23.88 -65.36
C SER A 345 7.95 24.06 -66.85
N VAL A 346 6.71 24.40 -67.17
CA VAL A 346 6.31 24.84 -68.51
C VAL A 346 5.39 26.06 -68.42
N GLU A 347 5.70 27.07 -69.23
CA GLU A 347 4.86 28.23 -69.45
C GLU A 347 4.27 28.11 -70.86
N HIS A 348 2.94 28.15 -70.97
CA HIS A 348 2.20 28.05 -72.21
C HIS A 348 1.67 29.44 -72.61
N HIS A 349 1.94 29.84 -73.85
CA HIS A 349 1.38 31.03 -74.48
C HIS A 349 0.70 30.63 -75.79
N CYS A 350 -0.60 30.87 -75.88
CA CYS A 350 -1.38 30.58 -77.08
C CYS A 350 -2.23 31.78 -77.47
N GLN A 351 -2.26 32.08 -78.76
CA GLN A 351 -3.19 33.02 -79.37
C GLN A 351 -3.79 32.38 -80.61
N GLN A 352 -5.12 32.31 -80.65
CA GLN A 352 -5.87 31.71 -81.76
C GLN A 352 -6.81 32.75 -82.40
N PRO A 353 -7.18 32.55 -83.68
CA PRO A 353 -8.09 33.47 -84.36
C PRO A 353 -9.42 33.63 -83.61
N SER A 354 -9.83 34.88 -83.42
CA SER A 354 -11.15 35.28 -82.94
C SER A 354 -11.91 35.97 -84.08
N ASP A 355 -13.19 36.26 -83.88
CA ASP A 355 -14.02 36.94 -84.90
C ASP A 355 -13.44 38.34 -85.26
N GLU A 356 -12.71 38.98 -84.34
CA GLU A 356 -12.02 40.28 -84.55
C GLU A 356 -10.65 40.15 -85.25
N SER A 357 -9.96 39.01 -85.11
CA SER A 357 -8.60 38.76 -85.65
C SER A 357 -8.58 37.79 -86.84
N THR A 358 -9.74 37.56 -87.48
CA THR A 358 -9.89 36.64 -88.62
C THR A 358 -8.98 36.99 -89.81
N GLN A 359 -8.53 38.24 -89.95
CA GLN A 359 -7.60 38.66 -91.02
C GLN A 359 -6.15 38.22 -90.80
N ASP A 360 -5.74 37.94 -89.56
CA ASP A 360 -4.36 37.53 -89.23
C ASP A 360 -4.14 36.04 -89.47
N GLY A 361 -5.19 35.22 -89.38
CA GLY A 361 -5.21 33.80 -89.79
C GLY A 361 -4.23 32.85 -89.10
N LEU A 362 -3.37 33.33 -88.19
CA LEU A 362 -2.28 32.58 -87.57
C LEU A 362 -2.65 32.17 -86.14
N SER A 363 -2.82 30.85 -85.91
CA SER A 363 -2.69 30.31 -84.55
C SER A 363 -1.22 30.36 -84.17
N GLN A 364 -0.89 31.01 -83.07
CA GLN A 364 0.46 31.12 -82.55
C GLN A 364 0.51 30.42 -81.19
N TYR A 365 1.39 29.44 -81.07
CA TYR A 365 1.62 28.73 -79.82
C TYR A 365 3.11 28.72 -79.52
N VAL A 366 3.45 29.06 -78.28
CA VAL A 366 4.81 29.05 -77.76
C VAL A 366 4.76 28.45 -76.36
N CYS A 367 5.74 27.61 -76.05
CA CYS A 367 6.03 27.20 -74.69
C CYS A 367 7.46 27.55 -74.29
N VAL A 368 7.63 27.89 -73.02
CA VAL A 368 8.93 28.01 -72.35
C VAL A 368 9.02 26.86 -71.35
N VAL A 369 9.99 25.97 -71.52
CA VAL A 369 10.14 24.76 -70.73
C VAL A 369 11.44 24.83 -69.95
N LYS A 370 11.39 24.63 -68.64
CA LYS A 370 12.57 24.39 -67.82
C LYS A 370 12.66 22.91 -67.50
N ALA A 371 13.82 22.32 -67.73
CA ALA A 371 14.04 20.91 -67.53
C ALA A 371 15.41 20.62 -66.92
N ILE A 372 15.51 19.50 -66.21
CA ILE A 372 16.77 19.00 -65.63
C ILE A 372 17.08 17.63 -66.23
N PRO A 373 18.35 17.19 -66.29
CA PRO A 373 18.66 15.84 -66.72
C PRO A 373 17.86 14.82 -65.91
N ARG A 374 17.22 13.86 -66.57
CA ARG A 374 16.29 12.91 -65.92
C ARG A 374 16.96 12.12 -64.78
N ALA A 375 18.26 11.88 -64.91
CA ALA A 375 19.08 11.20 -63.91
C ALA A 375 19.36 12.03 -62.65
N THR A 376 19.21 13.36 -62.70
CA THR A 376 19.41 14.27 -61.55
C THR A 376 18.18 14.18 -60.63
N PRO A 377 18.27 13.60 -59.42
CA PRO A 377 17.10 13.42 -58.56
C PRO A 377 16.47 14.78 -58.20
N PHE A 378 15.19 14.97 -58.50
CA PHE A 378 14.45 16.13 -58.04
C PHE A 378 13.96 15.90 -56.61
N LYS A 379 14.19 16.87 -55.72
CA LYS A 379 13.74 16.86 -54.32
C LYS A 379 13.28 18.26 -53.93
N LEU A 380 12.28 18.33 -53.06
CA LEU A 380 11.84 19.59 -52.49
C LEU A 380 12.80 20.06 -51.39
N PRO A 381 13.10 21.37 -51.32
CA PRO A 381 13.85 21.92 -50.20
C PRO A 381 13.02 21.78 -48.92
N LEU A 382 13.67 21.49 -47.79
CA LEU A 382 13.02 21.46 -46.48
C LEU A 382 12.22 22.74 -46.25
N ALA A 383 10.95 22.57 -45.89
CA ALA A 383 10.07 23.67 -45.58
C ALA A 383 10.52 24.38 -44.30
N GLU A 384 10.51 25.71 -44.31
CA GLU A 384 10.70 26.49 -43.09
C GLU A 384 9.58 26.17 -42.10
N PRO A 385 9.91 25.83 -40.84
CA PRO A 385 8.90 25.48 -39.87
C PRO A 385 8.05 26.68 -39.49
N ALA A 386 6.77 26.44 -39.24
CA ALA A 386 5.88 27.47 -38.72
C ALA A 386 6.42 28.00 -37.36
N PRO A 387 6.26 29.30 -37.07
CA PRO A 387 6.64 29.84 -35.77
C PRO A 387 5.70 29.27 -34.69
N LEU A 388 6.18 28.26 -33.96
CA LEU A 388 5.47 27.60 -32.87
C LEU A 388 5.86 28.16 -31.50
N PRO A 389 4.94 28.14 -30.50
CA PRO A 389 5.30 28.45 -29.13
C PRO A 389 6.25 27.39 -28.58
N MET A 390 7.32 27.83 -27.91
CA MET A 390 8.35 26.94 -27.34
C MET A 390 7.82 26.00 -26.25
N VAL A 391 6.67 26.33 -25.64
CA VAL A 391 6.02 25.57 -24.58
C VAL A 391 4.50 25.66 -24.74
N PHE A 392 3.78 24.55 -24.58
CA PHE A 392 2.32 24.51 -24.58
C PHE A 392 1.79 23.52 -23.55
N SER A 393 0.47 23.57 -23.28
CA SER A 393 -0.16 22.78 -22.22
C SER A 393 -0.77 21.46 -22.73
N ALA A 394 -0.76 20.46 -21.86
CA ALA A 394 -1.37 19.15 -22.09
C ALA A 394 -1.89 18.57 -20.77
N LYS A 395 -2.72 17.54 -20.86
CA LYS A 395 -3.20 16.76 -19.71
C LYS A 395 -2.64 15.35 -19.72
N VAL A 396 -2.30 14.83 -18.55
CA VAL A 396 -1.87 13.42 -18.40
C VAL A 396 -3.07 12.48 -18.57
N GLU A 397 -2.87 11.41 -19.34
CA GLU A 397 -3.83 10.31 -19.50
C GLU A 397 -3.40 9.09 -18.67
N ALA A 398 -4.37 8.46 -18.01
CA ALA A 398 -4.19 7.30 -17.16
C ALA A 398 -5.44 6.40 -17.14
N LEU A 399 -5.25 5.12 -16.84
CA LEU A 399 -6.32 4.15 -16.68
C LEU A 399 -6.91 4.25 -15.27
N GLY A 400 -7.87 5.15 -15.10
CA GLY A 400 -8.58 5.36 -13.82
C GLY A 400 -7.84 6.32 -12.88
N GLY A 401 -7.98 6.10 -11.57
CA GLY A 401 -7.48 7.02 -10.53
C GLY A 401 -5.99 6.89 -10.19
N VAL A 402 -5.25 5.99 -10.84
CA VAL A 402 -3.83 5.73 -10.57
C VAL A 402 -2.95 6.14 -11.76
N PRO A 403 -1.73 6.65 -11.52
CA PRO A 403 -0.77 6.96 -12.58
C PRO A 403 -0.54 5.77 -13.53
N THR A 404 -0.60 6.00 -14.84
CA THR A 404 -0.26 5.00 -15.86
C THR A 404 1.00 5.45 -16.58
N LEU A 405 2.06 4.64 -16.49
CA LEU A 405 3.38 4.92 -17.03
C LEU A 405 3.87 3.75 -17.89
N THR A 406 4.79 4.02 -18.81
CA THR A 406 5.57 2.95 -19.48
C THR A 406 6.59 2.32 -18.53
N GLU A 407 7.22 1.22 -18.93
CA GLU A 407 8.34 0.62 -18.18
C GLU A 407 9.53 1.58 -17.99
N GLN A 408 9.65 2.58 -18.87
CA GLN A 408 10.67 3.62 -18.83
C GLN A 408 10.27 4.84 -17.98
N GLY A 409 9.03 4.86 -17.47
CA GLY A 409 8.50 5.97 -16.68
C GLY A 409 7.91 7.13 -17.49
N ASP A 410 7.60 6.90 -18.77
CA ASP A 410 7.04 7.91 -19.68
C ASP A 410 5.53 8.05 -19.50
N TYR A 411 4.99 9.23 -19.83
CA TYR A 411 3.60 9.60 -19.61
C TYR A 411 2.80 9.61 -20.90
N TYR A 412 1.59 9.06 -20.87
CA TYR A 412 0.59 9.32 -21.91
C TYR A 412 -0.02 10.70 -21.68
N THR A 413 -0.20 11.48 -22.75
CA THR A 413 -0.70 12.84 -22.65
C THR A 413 -1.71 13.14 -23.74
N LYS A 414 -2.55 14.15 -23.51
CA LYS A 414 -3.43 14.74 -24.50
C LYS A 414 -3.11 16.22 -24.64
N PHE A 415 -2.74 16.64 -25.84
CA PHE A 415 -2.44 18.05 -26.12
C PHE A 415 -3.73 18.87 -26.07
N ASP A 416 -3.71 20.04 -25.42
CA ASP A 416 -4.92 20.85 -25.28
C ASP A 416 -5.45 21.38 -26.62
N VAL A 417 -4.56 21.51 -27.62
CA VAL A 417 -4.91 21.92 -28.98
C VAL A 417 -5.61 20.82 -29.78
N ASP A 418 -5.47 19.56 -29.36
CA ASP A 418 -6.11 18.43 -30.04
C ASP A 418 -7.51 18.17 -29.48
N LYS A 419 -8.51 18.53 -30.29
CA LYS A 419 -9.93 18.34 -29.96
C LYS A 419 -10.49 17.02 -30.46
N THR A 420 -9.68 16.17 -31.07
CA THR A 420 -10.13 14.87 -31.57
C THR A 420 -10.39 13.91 -30.39
N ALA A 421 -11.41 13.06 -30.56
CA ALA A 421 -11.72 12.01 -29.61
C ALA A 421 -10.88 10.78 -29.97
N GLN A 422 -10.01 10.37 -29.05
CA GLN A 422 -9.11 9.22 -29.16
C GLN A 422 -9.50 8.18 -28.11
N ALA A 423 -9.10 6.92 -28.33
CA ALA A 423 -9.19 5.92 -27.27
C ALA A 423 -8.26 6.32 -26.10
N PRO A 424 -8.54 5.88 -24.86
CA PRO A 424 -7.66 6.16 -23.73
C PRO A 424 -6.21 5.76 -24.02
N LEU A 425 -5.26 6.61 -23.65
CA LEU A 425 -3.81 6.45 -23.91
C LEU A 425 -3.40 6.52 -25.40
N GLY A 426 -4.33 6.81 -26.31
CA GLY A 426 -4.07 6.90 -27.75
C GLY A 426 -3.81 8.33 -28.24
N SER A 427 -3.93 9.35 -27.39
CA SER A 427 -3.86 10.75 -27.81
C SER A 427 -2.46 11.18 -28.26
N THR A 428 -1.41 10.63 -27.66
CA THR A 428 0.00 10.86 -28.05
C THR A 428 0.81 9.58 -27.83
N GLN A 429 2.01 9.52 -28.43
CA GLN A 429 3.04 8.60 -27.94
C GLN A 429 3.46 8.97 -26.51
N PRO A 430 3.94 8.01 -25.70
CA PRO A 430 4.44 8.29 -24.37
C PRO A 430 5.56 9.32 -24.38
N LEU A 431 5.43 10.36 -23.56
CA LEU A 431 6.40 11.45 -23.46
C LEU A 431 7.29 11.30 -22.23
N ARG A 432 8.59 11.50 -22.45
CA ARG A 432 9.57 11.59 -21.37
C ARG A 432 9.34 12.82 -20.52
N LYS A 433 9.53 12.67 -19.22
CA LYS A 433 9.52 13.77 -18.27
C LYS A 433 10.92 14.30 -18.00
N LEU A 434 11.07 15.62 -18.04
CA LEU A 434 12.23 16.31 -17.52
C LEU A 434 12.25 16.14 -16.00
N VAL A 435 13.37 15.61 -15.49
CA VAL A 435 13.58 15.32 -14.08
C VAL A 435 14.69 16.19 -13.52
N ASN A 436 14.57 16.58 -12.24
CA ASN A 436 15.55 17.43 -11.57
C ASN A 436 16.88 16.71 -11.29
N TYR A 437 16.87 15.38 -11.23
CA TYR A 437 18.05 14.58 -10.94
C TYR A 437 17.95 13.22 -11.63
N ALA A 438 19.01 12.86 -12.37
CA ALA A 438 19.21 11.54 -12.97
C ALA A 438 20.72 11.30 -13.18
N CYS A 439 21.16 10.04 -13.15
CA CYS A 439 22.57 9.68 -13.35
C CYS A 439 22.73 8.54 -14.35
N ALA A 440 23.69 8.68 -15.27
CA ALA A 440 24.11 7.60 -16.16
C ALA A 440 25.00 6.57 -15.45
N ASN A 441 25.08 5.36 -16.01
CA ASN A 441 26.00 4.28 -15.61
C ASN A 441 25.90 3.85 -14.15
N GLN A 442 24.69 3.86 -13.58
CA GLN A 442 24.44 3.37 -12.22
C GLN A 442 24.00 1.90 -12.26
N PRO A 443 24.37 1.07 -11.26
CA PRO A 443 23.88 -0.30 -11.13
C PRO A 443 22.34 -0.38 -11.03
N HIS A 444 21.71 0.68 -10.54
CA HIS A 444 20.26 0.86 -10.42
C HIS A 444 19.86 2.25 -10.89
N ALA A 445 18.63 2.40 -11.40
CA ALA A 445 18.09 3.70 -11.79
C ALA A 445 18.15 4.69 -10.61
N THR A 446 18.63 5.90 -10.87
CA THR A 446 18.86 6.94 -9.86
C THR A 446 18.15 8.22 -10.31
N GLY A 447 17.28 8.80 -9.47
CA GLY A 447 16.59 10.04 -9.80
C GLY A 447 15.42 10.41 -8.88
N TRP A 448 14.75 11.53 -9.19
CA TRP A 448 13.49 11.96 -8.55
C TRP A 448 12.30 11.76 -9.48
N HIS A 449 11.32 10.97 -9.05
CA HIS A 449 10.10 10.71 -9.83
C HIS A 449 8.87 10.69 -8.94
N PHE A 450 8.01 11.70 -9.09
CA PHE A 450 6.68 11.75 -8.49
C PHE A 450 5.63 11.51 -9.59
N PRO A 451 4.95 10.34 -9.59
CA PRO A 451 3.98 9.98 -10.61
C PRO A 451 2.76 10.92 -10.64
N LEU A 452 2.38 11.36 -11.85
CA LEU A 452 1.19 12.20 -12.08
C LEU A 452 -0.04 11.34 -12.36
N THR A 453 -1.20 11.81 -11.92
CA THR A 453 -2.50 11.16 -12.11
C THR A 453 -3.22 11.66 -13.36
N GLN A 454 -4.33 11.00 -13.70
CA GLN A 454 -5.29 11.45 -14.71
C GLN A 454 -5.58 12.95 -14.58
N ASP A 455 -5.67 13.61 -15.74
CA ASP A 455 -6.00 15.03 -15.92
C ASP A 455 -5.01 16.02 -15.29
N ALA A 456 -3.85 15.56 -14.82
CA ALA A 456 -2.83 16.47 -14.34
C ALA A 456 -2.37 17.40 -15.48
N GLN A 457 -2.47 18.72 -15.27
CA GLN A 457 -2.07 19.73 -16.23
C GLN A 457 -0.56 19.89 -16.24
N VAL A 458 0.03 19.71 -17.41
CA VAL A 458 1.47 19.75 -17.64
C VAL A 458 1.82 20.74 -18.74
N LEU A 459 3.08 21.17 -18.73
CA LEU A 459 3.69 21.96 -19.77
C LEU A 459 4.63 21.07 -20.56
N LEU A 460 4.48 21.07 -21.87
CA LEU A 460 5.31 20.34 -22.81
C LEU A 460 6.30 21.29 -23.48
N GLY A 461 7.57 20.90 -23.51
CA GLY A 461 8.59 21.51 -24.35
C GLY A 461 8.84 20.67 -25.59
N CYS A 462 9.50 21.24 -26.59
CA CYS A 462 9.83 20.57 -27.84
C CYS A 462 11.32 20.64 -28.12
N PHE A 463 11.94 19.52 -28.50
CA PHE A 463 13.33 19.55 -28.99
C PHE A 463 13.39 20.32 -30.31
N ASN A 464 14.29 21.29 -30.42
CA ASN A 464 14.45 22.19 -31.58
C ASN A 464 13.13 22.78 -32.11
N ASN A 465 12.17 23.05 -31.22
CA ASN A 465 10.84 23.56 -31.54
C ASN A 465 9.97 22.61 -32.42
N ASP A 466 10.33 21.33 -32.53
CA ASP A 466 9.59 20.31 -33.28
C ASP A 466 8.51 19.66 -32.38
N PRO A 467 7.21 19.93 -32.62
CA PRO A 467 6.12 19.42 -31.80
C PRO A 467 5.98 17.90 -31.84
N THR A 468 6.58 17.25 -32.84
CA THR A 468 6.64 15.80 -32.96
C THR A 468 7.58 15.19 -31.91
N GLN A 469 8.57 15.96 -31.43
CA GLN A 469 9.54 15.58 -30.40
C GLN A 469 9.29 16.36 -29.09
N ALA A 470 8.06 16.23 -28.57
CA ALA A 470 7.68 16.84 -27.30
C ALA A 470 8.23 16.07 -26.09
N TYR A 471 8.39 16.76 -24.96
CA TYR A 471 8.70 16.20 -23.65
C TYR A 471 7.99 16.98 -22.56
N LEU A 472 7.66 16.33 -21.46
CA LEU A 472 7.02 16.95 -20.31
C LEU A 472 8.05 17.77 -19.53
N MET A 473 7.96 19.10 -19.61
CA MET A 473 8.90 20.04 -19.00
C MET A 473 8.57 20.31 -17.53
N GLY A 474 7.28 20.42 -17.19
CA GLY A 474 6.83 20.76 -15.84
C GLY A 474 5.32 20.68 -15.68
N PHE A 475 4.83 21.22 -14.56
CA PHE A 475 3.41 21.20 -14.19
C PHE A 475 2.86 22.63 -14.17
N ALA A 476 1.60 22.81 -14.55
CA ALA A 476 0.94 24.11 -14.52
C ALA A 476 -0.07 24.15 -13.36
N SER A 477 0.20 24.96 -12.34
CA SER A 477 -0.77 25.18 -11.26
C SER A 477 -2.01 25.89 -11.76
N ASN A 478 -3.18 25.48 -11.26
CA ASN A 478 -4.49 26.03 -11.57
C ASN A 478 -5.46 25.74 -10.41
N ASP A 479 -6.74 26.11 -10.53
CA ASP A 479 -7.73 25.92 -9.46
C ASP A 479 -7.99 24.44 -9.13
N GLU A 480 -7.84 23.53 -10.10
CA GLU A 480 -7.95 22.07 -9.91
C GLU A 480 -6.63 21.45 -9.42
N GLN A 481 -5.51 22.16 -9.57
CA GLN A 481 -4.16 21.77 -9.13
C GLN A 481 -3.47 22.91 -8.35
N PRO A 482 -3.96 23.21 -7.14
CA PRO A 482 -3.51 24.36 -6.38
C PRO A 482 -2.08 24.19 -5.87
N SER A 483 -1.39 25.31 -5.66
CA SER A 483 -0.10 25.31 -4.99
C SER A 483 -0.22 24.90 -3.52
N ILE A 484 0.69 24.05 -3.06
CA ILE A 484 0.80 23.64 -1.65
C ILE A 484 1.40 24.74 -0.75
N VAL A 485 1.92 25.82 -1.35
CA VAL A 485 2.40 27.05 -0.69
C VAL A 485 1.65 28.24 -1.28
N ASN A 486 1.05 29.05 -0.42
CA ASN A 486 0.24 30.22 -0.75
C ASN A 486 0.50 31.34 0.27
N SER A 487 -0.24 32.44 0.16
CA SER A 487 -0.06 33.62 1.03
C SER A 487 -0.29 33.35 2.51
N PHE A 488 -1.05 32.30 2.89
CA PHE A 488 -1.31 31.97 4.28
C PHE A 488 -0.18 31.17 4.94
N ASN A 489 0.72 30.58 4.15
CA ASN A 489 1.81 29.73 4.63
C ASN A 489 3.12 30.00 3.85
N HIS A 490 3.37 31.26 3.54
CA HIS A 490 4.44 31.70 2.63
C HIS A 490 5.87 31.45 3.15
N THR A 491 6.05 31.12 4.43
CA THR A 491 7.35 30.71 5.00
C THR A 491 7.64 29.24 4.80
N HIS A 492 6.67 28.46 4.34
CA HIS A 492 6.84 27.03 4.16
C HIS A 492 7.50 26.68 2.82
N ASN A 493 8.48 25.78 2.87
CA ASN A 493 9.06 25.08 1.73
C ASN A 493 8.75 23.58 1.90
N ARG A 494 7.88 23.00 1.05
CA ARG A 494 7.29 21.69 1.33
C ARG A 494 7.32 20.74 0.15
N MET A 495 7.55 19.46 0.43
CA MET A 495 7.29 18.35 -0.47
C MET A 495 6.17 17.52 0.13
N LEU A 496 5.00 17.49 -0.52
CA LEU A 496 3.81 16.78 -0.07
C LEU A 496 3.41 15.73 -1.10
N SER A 497 3.39 14.47 -0.67
CA SER A 497 2.94 13.35 -1.52
C SER A 497 1.41 13.23 -1.53
N ARG A 498 0.86 12.51 -2.51
CA ARG A 498 -0.58 12.21 -2.60
C ARG A 498 -1.13 11.49 -1.37
N ALA A 499 -0.32 10.66 -0.72
CA ALA A 499 -0.70 9.94 0.48
C ALA A 499 -0.62 10.80 1.76
N GLY A 500 -0.19 12.05 1.66
CA GLY A 500 -0.08 12.98 2.79
C GLY A 500 1.24 12.92 3.55
N HIS A 501 2.26 12.20 3.05
CA HIS A 501 3.62 12.29 3.60
C HIS A 501 4.26 13.64 3.24
N GLU A 502 4.87 14.28 4.22
CA GLU A 502 5.41 15.64 4.11
C GLU A 502 6.85 15.73 4.59
N LEU A 503 7.69 16.39 3.80
CA LEU A 503 8.94 17.01 4.25
C LEU A 503 8.78 18.52 4.14
N ARG A 504 8.96 19.25 5.24
CA ARG A 504 8.75 20.70 5.32
C ARG A 504 9.93 21.40 6.00
N PHE A 505 10.36 22.50 5.40
CA PHE A 505 11.23 23.51 6.02
C PHE A 505 10.40 24.78 6.20
N ASP A 506 10.22 25.24 7.43
CA ASP A 506 9.51 26.47 7.74
C ASP A 506 10.52 27.56 8.12
N ASP A 507 10.57 28.60 7.30
CA ASP A 507 11.47 29.75 7.45
C ASP A 507 10.85 30.86 8.33
N ASP A 508 9.88 30.55 9.20
CA ASP A 508 9.39 31.48 10.21
C ASP A 508 10.56 31.97 11.08
N GLY A 509 10.80 33.29 11.08
CA GLY A 509 11.94 33.90 11.78
C GLY A 509 11.91 33.77 13.31
N ASN A 510 10.77 33.41 13.91
CA ASN A 510 10.63 33.19 15.35
C ASN A 510 10.70 31.71 15.71
N VAL A 511 10.21 30.83 14.83
CA VAL A 511 10.09 29.39 15.07
C VAL A 511 10.50 28.60 13.82
N PRO A 512 11.79 28.65 13.41
CA PRO A 512 12.23 27.88 12.28
C PRO A 512 12.13 26.38 12.59
N THR A 513 11.51 25.61 11.71
CA THR A 513 11.30 24.17 11.90
C THR A 513 11.65 23.35 10.68
N VAL A 514 12.10 22.12 10.91
CA VAL A 514 12.19 21.07 9.90
C VAL A 514 11.33 19.89 10.33
N ILE A 515 10.35 19.51 9.50
CA ILE A 515 9.38 18.46 9.82
C ILE A 515 9.41 17.37 8.76
N LEU A 516 9.44 16.12 9.22
CA LEU A 516 9.18 14.93 8.42
C LEU A 516 8.02 14.16 9.05
N GLN A 517 6.93 13.98 8.32
CA GLN A 517 5.73 13.32 8.86
C GLN A 517 4.94 12.48 7.86
N THR A 518 4.20 11.49 8.39
CA THR A 518 3.15 10.77 7.65
C THR A 518 1.82 11.53 7.71
N LEU A 519 0.82 11.04 6.96
CA LEU A 519 -0.55 11.56 7.06
C LEU A 519 -1.01 11.53 8.51
N GLY A 520 -1.54 12.67 9.00
CA GLY A 520 -2.00 12.79 10.38
C GLY A 520 -0.90 12.79 11.45
N GLY A 521 0.39 12.71 11.07
CA GLY A 521 1.51 12.75 12.01
C GLY A 521 1.61 11.50 12.91
N GLU A 522 1.25 10.33 12.38
CA GLU A 522 1.41 9.05 13.09
C GLU A 522 2.89 8.75 13.38
N HIS A 523 3.74 9.01 12.37
CA HIS A 523 5.18 9.17 12.54
C HIS A 523 5.52 10.64 12.32
N TYR A 524 6.26 11.21 13.27
CA TYR A 524 6.56 12.62 13.32
C TYR A 524 7.99 12.85 13.81
N LEU A 525 8.76 13.59 13.03
CA LEU A 525 10.08 14.10 13.41
C LEU A 525 10.10 15.61 13.20
N GLU A 526 10.38 16.35 14.27
CA GLU A 526 10.49 17.81 14.25
C GLU A 526 11.82 18.25 14.84
N LEU A 527 12.53 19.11 14.10
CA LEU A 527 13.66 19.88 14.60
C LEU A 527 13.16 21.30 14.79
N ASN A 528 13.02 21.74 16.04
CA ASN A 528 12.46 23.04 16.38
C ASN A 528 13.54 23.93 17.00
N ALA A 529 13.82 25.06 16.36
CA ALA A 529 14.84 26.01 16.82
C ALA A 529 14.21 27.30 17.38
N LYS A 530 13.06 27.19 18.06
CA LYS A 530 12.44 28.30 18.80
C LYS A 530 13.38 28.84 19.87
N ALA A 531 13.72 30.13 19.74
CA ALA A 531 14.61 30.81 20.69
C ALA A 531 14.19 30.59 22.15
N GLY A 532 15.14 30.10 22.97
CA GLY A 532 14.94 29.81 24.39
C GLY A 532 14.29 28.44 24.70
N ASN A 533 13.86 27.68 23.69
CA ASN A 533 13.30 26.34 23.86
C ASN A 533 13.51 25.49 22.58
N ASN A 534 14.77 25.27 22.21
CA ASN A 534 15.10 24.39 21.09
C ASN A 534 14.85 22.94 21.50
N TYR A 535 14.16 22.17 20.65
CA TYR A 535 13.92 20.75 20.89
C TYR A 535 13.93 19.94 19.61
N ILE A 536 14.15 18.63 19.77
CA ILE A 536 13.94 17.64 18.72
C ILE A 536 12.86 16.69 19.26
N GLU A 537 11.76 16.53 18.52
CA GLU A 537 10.71 15.57 18.84
C GLU A 537 10.73 14.44 17.82
N TRP A 538 10.81 13.21 18.31
CA TRP A 538 10.63 12.01 17.48
C TRP A 538 9.53 11.13 18.09
N ALA A 539 8.38 11.06 17.41
CA ALA A 539 7.20 10.38 17.89
C ALA A 539 6.70 9.30 16.92
N SER A 540 6.29 8.17 17.50
CA SER A 540 5.51 7.11 16.86
C SER A 540 4.22 6.97 17.67
N ARG A 541 3.15 7.64 17.25
CA ARG A 541 1.94 7.82 18.07
C ARG A 541 1.08 6.56 18.17
N LEU A 542 1.13 5.72 17.14
CA LEU A 542 0.33 4.48 17.03
C LEU A 542 1.20 3.22 16.90
N GLY A 543 2.53 3.34 17.06
CA GLY A 543 3.47 2.26 16.77
C GLY A 543 4.70 2.22 17.67
N SER A 544 5.60 1.29 17.38
CA SER A 544 6.88 1.16 18.08
C SER A 544 7.95 2.11 17.51
N LEU A 545 8.99 2.35 18.30
CA LEU A 545 10.22 3.01 17.89
C LEU A 545 11.41 2.08 18.23
N SER A 546 12.31 1.85 17.28
CA SER A 546 13.48 0.98 17.47
C SER A 546 14.76 1.70 17.05
N LEU A 547 15.75 1.74 17.95
CA LEU A 547 17.08 2.33 17.73
C LEU A 547 18.13 1.22 17.73
N VAL A 548 18.91 1.11 16.65
CA VAL A 548 19.94 0.07 16.49
C VAL A 548 21.22 0.73 15.99
N ALA A 549 22.34 0.48 16.65
CA ALA A 549 23.67 0.89 16.19
C ALA A 549 24.59 -0.33 16.05
N GLY A 550 25.51 -0.27 15.08
CA GLY A 550 26.52 -1.32 14.87
C GLY A 550 27.66 -1.30 15.89
N ASP A 551 27.97 -0.11 16.42
CA ASP A 551 28.98 0.12 17.45
C ASP A 551 28.29 0.65 18.73
N ASP A 552 28.22 1.97 18.91
CA ASP A 552 27.73 2.60 20.14
C ASP A 552 26.43 3.39 19.96
N ILE A 553 25.57 3.37 20.99
CA ILE A 553 24.50 4.36 21.21
C ILE A 553 24.86 5.14 22.48
N LEU A 554 25.05 6.45 22.35
CA LEU A 554 25.42 7.33 23.46
C LEU A 554 24.29 8.35 23.72
N PHE A 555 23.81 8.40 24.97
CA PHE A 555 22.96 9.47 25.45
C PHE A 555 23.75 10.27 26.50
N THR A 556 23.99 11.55 26.23
CA THR A 556 24.76 12.45 27.11
C THR A 556 23.99 13.75 27.35
N SER A 557 24.02 14.25 28.59
CA SER A 557 23.57 15.60 28.96
C SER A 557 24.70 16.28 29.73
N ASP A 558 25.18 17.42 29.23
CA ASP A 558 26.35 18.11 29.80
C ASP A 558 26.02 18.91 31.06
N GLU A 559 24.80 19.45 31.17
CA GLU A 559 24.41 20.35 32.26
C GLU A 559 23.37 19.77 33.21
N GLN A 560 22.48 18.90 32.73
CA GLN A 560 21.27 18.53 33.46
C GLN A 560 21.13 17.01 33.61
N SER A 561 20.06 16.43 33.06
CA SER A 561 19.61 15.08 33.36
C SER A 561 19.15 14.37 32.11
N ILE A 562 19.33 13.06 32.09
CA ILE A 562 18.68 12.16 31.14
C ILE A 562 17.57 11.43 31.90
N ASN A 563 16.32 11.60 31.46
CA ASN A 563 15.16 10.95 32.06
C ASN A 563 14.62 9.87 31.11
N LEU A 564 14.62 8.61 31.58
CA LEU A 564 14.05 7.47 30.86
C LEU A 564 12.84 6.96 31.62
N ASN A 565 11.64 7.22 31.10
CA ASN A 565 10.38 6.91 31.77
C ASN A 565 9.61 5.82 31.01
N ALA A 566 9.22 4.75 31.71
CA ALA A 566 8.32 3.73 31.18
C ALA A 566 7.09 3.57 32.07
N LYS A 567 5.89 3.60 31.48
CA LYS A 567 4.64 3.47 32.24
C LYS A 567 4.33 2.03 32.66
N ALA A 568 4.70 1.06 31.82
CA ALA A 568 4.38 -0.35 32.04
C ALA A 568 5.61 -1.19 32.41
N ASN A 569 6.64 -1.18 31.57
CA ASN A 569 7.84 -2.00 31.78
C ASN A 569 9.08 -1.33 31.17
N GLN A 570 10.22 -1.52 31.81
CA GLN A 570 11.54 -1.19 31.31
C GLN A 570 12.46 -2.40 31.55
N GLN A 571 13.04 -2.94 30.48
CA GLN A 571 13.92 -4.11 30.52
C GLN A 571 15.26 -3.80 29.86
N PHE A 572 16.34 -4.31 30.47
CA PHE A 572 17.70 -4.21 29.94
C PHE A 572 18.28 -5.62 29.80
N ASP A 573 18.49 -6.06 28.56
CA ASP A 573 19.12 -7.35 28.25
C ASP A 573 20.59 -7.13 27.85
N ILE A 574 21.51 -7.39 28.78
CA ILE A 574 22.93 -7.08 28.61
C ILE A 574 23.73 -8.39 28.56
N LYS A 575 24.48 -8.60 27.46
CA LYS A 575 25.35 -9.78 27.30
C LYS A 575 26.73 -9.62 27.96
N GLY A 576 27.21 -8.38 28.01
CA GLY A 576 28.51 -8.03 28.57
C GLY A 576 28.36 -7.59 30.02
N VAL A 577 28.80 -6.36 30.30
CA VAL A 577 28.78 -5.75 31.63
C VAL A 577 27.78 -4.61 31.66
N ALA A 578 27.06 -4.48 32.78
CA ALA A 578 26.23 -3.33 33.12
C ALA A 578 26.89 -2.57 34.27
N ASN A 579 27.27 -1.31 34.06
CA ASN A 579 27.88 -0.48 35.10
C ASN A 579 26.94 0.67 35.47
N LEU A 580 26.75 0.89 36.77
CA LEU A 580 26.06 2.04 37.33
C LEU A 580 26.99 2.70 38.34
N THR A 581 27.45 3.91 38.03
CA THR A 581 28.47 4.60 38.81
C THR A 581 28.02 6.03 39.10
N ALA A 582 28.11 6.43 40.37
CA ALA A 582 27.92 7.81 40.79
C ALA A 582 29.19 8.26 41.53
N GLU A 583 29.89 9.25 40.98
CA GLU A 583 31.20 9.68 41.52
C GLU A 583 31.09 10.60 42.75
N LYS A 584 29.97 11.32 42.88
CA LYS A 584 29.78 12.36 43.91
C LYS A 584 28.51 12.20 44.74
N GLN A 585 27.64 11.27 44.36
CA GLN A 585 26.30 11.10 44.92
C GLN A 585 25.97 9.62 45.08
N ASN A 586 24.85 9.32 45.72
CA ASN A 586 24.37 7.96 45.90
C ASN A 586 23.73 7.40 44.62
N VAL A 587 23.84 6.08 44.45
CA VAL A 587 22.97 5.32 43.55
C VAL A 587 21.76 4.86 44.37
N ALA A 588 20.54 5.23 43.96
CA ALA A 588 19.31 4.86 44.64
C ALA A 588 18.47 3.91 43.77
N MET A 589 18.20 2.70 44.28
CA MET A 589 17.27 1.74 43.68
C MET A 589 16.11 1.51 44.66
N GLN A 590 14.88 1.80 44.23
CA GLN A 590 13.70 1.72 45.08
C GLN A 590 12.58 0.94 44.39
N SER A 591 11.86 0.12 45.17
CA SER A 591 10.68 -0.62 44.71
C SER A 591 9.60 -0.55 45.78
N ALA A 592 8.36 -0.30 45.37
CA ALA A 592 7.22 -0.21 46.28
C ALA A 592 6.75 -1.58 46.79
N LEU A 593 7.07 -2.67 46.08
CA LEU A 593 6.58 -4.02 46.39
C LEU A 593 7.72 -4.98 46.72
N ALA A 594 8.62 -5.21 45.77
CA ALA A 594 9.71 -6.17 45.92
C ALA A 594 10.93 -5.77 45.09
N HIS A 595 12.12 -6.01 45.65
CA HIS A 595 13.40 -5.94 44.96
C HIS A 595 14.02 -7.33 44.99
N GLN A 596 14.34 -7.90 43.82
CA GLN A 596 14.85 -9.26 43.68
C GLN A 596 16.17 -9.25 42.89
N GLN A 597 17.16 -9.97 43.39
CA GLN A 597 18.45 -10.16 42.73
C GLN A 597 18.76 -11.66 42.70
N THR A 598 18.99 -12.18 41.50
CA THR A 598 19.33 -13.59 41.28
C THR A 598 20.59 -13.65 40.43
N ALA A 599 21.64 -14.25 40.97
CA ALA A 599 22.90 -14.45 40.26
C ALA A 599 23.61 -15.70 40.80
N ASN A 600 24.59 -16.20 40.05
CA ASN A 600 25.47 -17.27 40.53
C ASN A 600 26.34 -16.80 41.71
N ASN A 601 26.69 -15.51 41.73
CA ASN A 601 27.40 -14.86 42.82
C ASN A 601 26.84 -13.45 43.03
N ILE A 602 26.60 -13.10 44.29
CA ILE A 602 26.22 -11.75 44.71
C ILE A 602 27.20 -11.33 45.81
N THR A 603 27.86 -10.19 45.63
CA THR A 603 28.83 -9.65 46.59
C THR A 603 28.42 -8.24 46.97
N PHE A 604 28.32 -7.98 48.27
CA PHE A 604 28.14 -6.65 48.83
C PHE A 604 29.42 -6.27 49.56
N GLU A 605 30.12 -5.27 49.05
CA GLU A 605 31.35 -4.75 49.64
C GLU A 605 31.13 -3.28 49.99
N ALA A 606 31.46 -2.91 51.22
CA ALA A 606 31.41 -1.54 51.70
C ALA A 606 32.71 -1.23 52.45
N GLU A 607 33.34 -0.10 52.12
CA GLU A 607 34.61 0.29 52.74
C GLU A 607 34.47 0.77 54.19
N GLN A 608 33.29 1.27 54.57
CA GLN A 608 33.03 1.83 55.90
C GLN A 608 31.95 1.03 56.62
N ASP A 609 30.72 1.04 56.12
CA ASP A 609 29.57 0.44 56.77
C ASP A 609 28.61 -0.22 55.78
N ALA A 610 28.00 -1.33 56.20
CA ALA A 610 26.90 -1.97 55.49
C ALA A 610 25.74 -2.19 56.49
N THR A 611 24.56 -1.65 56.20
CA THR A 611 23.38 -1.73 57.07
C THR A 611 22.22 -2.42 56.37
N LEU A 612 21.63 -3.44 57.01
CA LEU A 612 20.38 -4.07 56.58
C LEU A 612 19.28 -3.83 57.62
N LEU A 613 18.33 -2.96 57.29
CA LEU A 613 17.17 -2.67 58.13
C LEU A 613 15.92 -3.34 57.58
N THR A 614 15.18 -4.07 58.42
CA THR A 614 13.88 -4.64 58.05
C THR A 614 12.85 -4.35 59.14
N GLY A 615 11.60 -4.12 58.75
CA GLY A 615 10.52 -3.85 59.69
C GLY A 615 9.89 -5.09 60.33
N ARG A 616 10.16 -6.31 59.81
CA ARG A 616 9.51 -7.55 60.28
C ARG A 616 10.45 -8.73 60.44
N SER A 617 11.21 -9.08 59.41
CA SER A 617 12.09 -10.25 59.46
C SER A 617 13.19 -10.20 58.40
N VAL A 618 14.39 -10.63 58.78
CA VAL A 618 15.45 -11.05 57.86
C VAL A 618 15.44 -12.58 57.82
N ASN A 619 15.43 -13.18 56.62
CA ASN A 619 15.54 -14.62 56.44
C ASN A 619 16.74 -14.93 55.56
N VAL A 620 17.73 -15.67 56.10
CA VAL A 620 18.89 -16.15 55.36
C VAL A 620 18.80 -17.66 55.25
N ARG A 621 18.94 -18.20 54.03
CA ARG A 621 18.92 -19.64 53.76
C ARG A 621 20.07 -19.97 52.83
N ALA A 622 20.81 -21.02 53.15
CA ALA A 622 21.84 -21.58 52.30
C ALA A 622 21.74 -23.11 52.34
N ASP A 623 22.00 -23.77 51.21
CA ASP A 623 21.94 -25.24 51.13
C ASP A 623 23.13 -25.91 51.84
N SER A 624 24.27 -25.22 51.90
CA SER A 624 25.52 -25.76 52.47
C SER A 624 25.93 -25.03 53.75
N GLU A 625 26.18 -23.73 53.66
CA GLU A 625 26.82 -22.99 54.76
C GLU A 625 26.34 -21.54 54.84
N ILE A 626 26.18 -21.05 56.08
CA ILE A 626 26.06 -19.63 56.40
C ILE A 626 27.23 -19.30 57.34
N ALA A 627 28.17 -18.48 56.86
CA ALA A 627 29.33 -18.05 57.65
C ALA A 627 29.17 -16.57 58.06
N LEU A 628 29.34 -16.29 59.36
CA LEU A 628 29.40 -14.93 59.92
C LEU A 628 30.75 -14.78 60.62
N GLN A 629 31.61 -13.93 60.07
CA GLN A 629 32.97 -13.74 60.57
C GLN A 629 33.24 -12.25 60.83
N THR A 630 33.96 -11.99 61.91
CA THR A 630 34.52 -10.68 62.22
C THR A 630 36.02 -10.86 62.39
N GLU A 631 36.83 -10.27 61.50
CA GLU A 631 38.31 -10.43 61.52
C GLU A 631 38.95 -9.83 62.77
N GLN A 632 38.40 -8.72 63.28
CA GLN A 632 38.83 -8.06 64.51
C GLN A 632 37.61 -7.59 65.30
N GLY A 633 37.52 -7.95 66.59
CA GLY A 633 36.42 -7.55 67.47
C GLY A 633 35.44 -8.68 67.77
N SER A 634 34.17 -8.34 68.01
CA SER A 634 33.13 -9.28 68.45
C SER A 634 31.93 -9.29 67.51
N LEU A 635 31.45 -10.48 67.16
CA LEU A 635 30.13 -10.66 66.56
C LEU A 635 29.06 -10.52 67.66
N THR A 636 28.15 -9.55 67.50
CA THR A 636 27.08 -9.28 68.48
C THR A 636 25.71 -9.52 67.87
N VAL A 637 24.89 -10.37 68.51
CA VAL A 637 23.46 -10.55 68.20
C VAL A 637 22.65 -10.04 69.39
N ASN A 638 22.00 -8.89 69.24
CA ASN A 638 21.23 -8.25 70.31
C ASN A 638 19.72 -8.38 70.04
N VAL A 639 18.99 -8.98 70.97
CA VAL A 639 17.52 -9.12 70.93
C VAL A 639 16.95 -8.56 72.25
N PRO A 640 16.74 -7.24 72.36
CA PRO A 640 16.45 -6.60 73.66
C PRO A 640 15.16 -7.08 74.34
N GLU A 641 14.14 -7.43 73.55
CA GLU A 641 12.81 -7.81 74.05
C GLU A 641 12.33 -9.16 73.45
N GLY A 642 13.22 -10.16 73.44
CA GLY A 642 12.88 -11.46 72.87
C GLY A 642 13.85 -12.58 73.24
N SER A 643 13.68 -13.73 72.60
CA SER A 643 14.57 -14.89 72.78
C SER A 643 15.37 -15.14 71.52
N THR A 644 16.66 -15.41 71.69
CA THR A 644 17.49 -16.00 70.64
C THR A 644 17.29 -17.52 70.67
N ILE A 645 16.81 -18.10 69.58
CA ILE A 645 16.58 -19.55 69.45
C ILE A 645 17.57 -20.11 68.44
N ILE A 646 18.40 -21.06 68.89
CA ILE A 646 19.30 -21.85 68.04
C ILE A 646 18.82 -23.29 68.13
N ASN A 647 18.49 -23.90 66.99
CA ASN A 647 17.92 -25.24 66.94
C ASN A 647 18.54 -26.05 65.79
N ALA A 648 18.89 -27.30 66.05
CA ALA A 648 19.38 -28.25 65.07
C ALA A 648 18.80 -29.64 65.36
N GLU A 649 18.53 -30.43 64.30
CA GLU A 649 18.15 -31.84 64.44
C GLU A 649 19.36 -32.70 64.88
N GLY A 650 20.56 -32.31 64.45
CA GLY A 650 21.82 -32.83 64.95
C GLY A 650 22.37 -32.01 66.13
N ASP A 651 23.69 -32.06 66.32
CA ASP A 651 24.32 -31.38 67.45
C ASP A 651 24.41 -29.87 67.23
N ILE A 652 24.03 -29.10 68.25
CA ILE A 652 24.48 -27.71 68.40
C ILE A 652 25.85 -27.77 69.07
N ARG A 653 26.92 -27.50 68.31
CA ARG A 653 28.29 -27.50 68.80
C ARG A 653 28.78 -26.08 69.03
N ILE A 654 29.08 -25.74 70.28
CA ILE A 654 29.71 -24.46 70.66
C ILE A 654 31.15 -24.77 71.07
N GLU A 655 32.13 -24.29 70.30
CA GLU A 655 33.55 -24.52 70.56
C GLU A 655 34.31 -23.21 70.73
N GLY A 656 35.03 -23.09 71.84
CA GLY A 656 36.09 -22.11 72.00
C GLY A 656 37.43 -22.79 71.75
N THR A 657 38.16 -22.38 70.72
CA THR A 657 39.52 -22.87 70.43
C THR A 657 40.61 -21.96 71.01
N GLY A 658 40.22 -20.82 71.59
CA GLY A 658 41.10 -19.88 72.29
C GLY A 658 41.10 -20.09 73.82
N SER A 659 41.93 -19.33 74.54
CA SER A 659 42.08 -19.41 76.00
C SER A 659 41.02 -18.61 76.79
N GLY A 660 39.82 -18.46 76.23
CA GLY A 660 38.73 -17.68 76.82
C GLY A 660 37.59 -18.57 77.32
N ASP A 661 36.72 -18.01 78.16
CA ASP A 661 35.60 -18.74 78.75
C ASP A 661 34.42 -18.84 77.78
N ILE A 662 33.74 -19.98 77.73
CA ILE A 662 32.44 -20.13 77.07
C ILE A 662 31.37 -19.88 78.14
N THR A 663 30.63 -18.78 78.04
CA THR A 663 29.61 -18.40 79.04
C THR A 663 28.23 -18.27 78.41
N LEU A 664 27.26 -19.03 78.91
CA LEU A 664 25.83 -18.86 78.67
C LEU A 664 25.22 -18.23 79.94
N TYR A 665 24.81 -16.98 79.87
CA TYR A 665 24.35 -16.21 81.03
C TYR A 665 22.94 -15.64 80.81
N ASN A 666 22.13 -15.69 81.86
CA ASN A 666 20.85 -15.00 82.00
C ASN A 666 20.78 -14.39 83.42
N GLN A 667 20.02 -13.32 83.65
CA GLN A 667 20.03 -12.56 84.92
C GLN A 667 19.79 -13.39 86.20
N GLY A 668 19.24 -14.61 86.10
CA GLY A 668 19.05 -15.56 87.21
C GLY A 668 19.82 -16.89 87.10
N GLY A 669 20.71 -17.09 86.13
CA GLY A 669 21.49 -18.31 86.01
C GLY A 669 22.59 -18.30 84.95
N MET A 670 23.64 -19.09 85.16
CA MET A 670 24.84 -19.12 84.32
C MET A 670 25.34 -20.54 84.11
N ILE A 671 25.81 -20.83 82.90
CA ILE A 671 26.62 -22.00 82.55
C ILE A 671 27.92 -21.46 81.98
N LYS A 672 29.04 -21.77 82.60
CA LYS A 672 30.35 -21.30 82.16
C LYS A 672 31.33 -22.46 82.08
N LEU A 673 32.07 -22.56 80.98
CA LEU A 673 33.26 -23.39 80.84
C LEU A 673 34.46 -22.45 80.77
N ASP A 674 35.35 -22.50 81.78
CA ASP A 674 36.53 -21.66 81.79
C ASP A 674 37.69 -22.23 80.97
N SER A 675 38.73 -21.42 80.74
CA SER A 675 39.93 -21.85 80.00
C SER A 675 40.73 -23.00 80.65
N GLY A 676 40.45 -23.33 81.91
CA GLY A 676 41.07 -24.42 82.66
C GLY A 676 40.31 -25.74 82.57
N GLY A 677 39.13 -25.75 81.93
CA GLY A 677 38.27 -26.92 81.78
C GLY A 677 37.23 -27.08 82.89
N ASN A 678 37.07 -26.11 83.79
CA ASN A 678 36.06 -26.17 84.85
C ASN A 678 34.69 -25.75 84.32
N VAL A 679 33.64 -26.50 84.71
CA VAL A 679 32.24 -26.17 84.39
C VAL A 679 31.55 -25.61 85.63
N GLU A 680 31.07 -24.38 85.54
CA GLU A 680 30.33 -23.67 86.58
C GLU A 680 28.84 -23.54 86.18
N LEU A 681 27.95 -24.05 87.04
CA LEU A 681 26.49 -24.01 86.86
C LEU A 681 25.87 -23.24 88.03
N ILE A 682 25.24 -22.10 87.76
CA ILE A 682 24.63 -21.23 88.78
C ILE A 682 23.13 -21.07 88.49
N GLY A 683 22.30 -21.29 89.50
CA GLY A 683 20.90 -20.87 89.52
C GLY A 683 20.66 -20.01 90.77
N SER A 684 20.01 -18.86 90.63
CA SER A 684 19.90 -17.87 91.73
C SER A 684 18.92 -18.28 92.84
N ASP A 685 17.88 -19.07 92.52
CA ASP A 685 16.89 -19.55 93.50
C ASP A 685 17.02 -21.07 93.78
N VAL A 686 16.93 -21.91 92.74
CA VAL A 686 17.07 -23.36 92.86
C VAL A 686 17.78 -23.91 91.62
N LEU A 687 18.93 -24.55 91.81
CA LEU A 687 19.56 -25.40 90.78
C LEU A 687 19.00 -26.82 90.90
N THR A 688 18.12 -27.21 89.99
CA THR A 688 17.58 -28.58 89.93
C THR A 688 18.28 -29.35 88.83
N LEU A 689 19.06 -30.37 89.19
CA LEU A 689 19.59 -31.38 88.27
C LEU A 689 18.78 -32.65 88.49
N ASN A 690 17.87 -32.99 87.57
CA ASN A 690 16.95 -34.11 87.74
C ASN A 690 17.17 -35.15 86.63
N GLY A 691 17.89 -36.21 86.95
CA GLY A 691 18.16 -37.35 86.05
C GLY A 691 18.22 -38.65 86.84
N GLN A 692 17.98 -39.79 86.19
CA GLN A 692 18.07 -41.12 86.86
C GLN A 692 19.48 -41.43 87.40
N MET A 693 20.52 -40.80 86.84
CA MET A 693 21.90 -40.82 87.33
C MET A 693 22.59 -39.51 86.91
N ILE A 694 23.25 -38.84 87.86
CA ILE A 694 24.11 -37.68 87.61
C ILE A 694 25.52 -38.10 88.03
N THR A 695 26.45 -38.08 87.09
CA THR A 695 27.83 -38.51 87.30
C THR A 695 28.75 -37.31 87.11
N PHE A 696 29.47 -36.94 88.16
CA PHE A 696 30.56 -35.98 88.08
C PHE A 696 31.87 -36.77 88.03
N ASP A 697 32.57 -36.71 86.90
CA ASP A 697 33.81 -37.45 86.66
C ASP A 697 35.01 -36.52 86.87
N GLY A 698 35.25 -36.14 88.13
CA GLY A 698 36.28 -35.18 88.57
C GLY A 698 36.22 -34.90 90.07
N ASP A 699 37.20 -34.18 90.64
CA ASP A 699 37.16 -33.77 92.06
C ASP A 699 36.02 -32.77 92.30
N VAL A 700 35.02 -33.14 93.12
CA VAL A 700 33.84 -32.30 93.43
C VAL A 700 33.93 -31.76 94.86
N THR A 701 33.77 -30.44 95.03
CA THR A 701 33.64 -29.77 96.34
C THR A 701 32.26 -29.11 96.47
N TYR A 702 31.54 -29.38 97.57
CA TYR A 702 30.24 -28.77 97.87
C TYR A 702 30.37 -27.81 99.07
N GLU A 703 29.97 -26.54 98.89
CA GLU A 703 29.72 -25.61 100.00
C GLU A 703 28.23 -25.23 100.04
N ILE A 704 27.49 -25.79 101.00
CA ILE A 704 26.09 -25.43 101.29
C ILE A 704 26.10 -24.45 102.46
N THR A 705 25.66 -23.21 102.26
CA THR A 705 25.40 -22.27 103.36
C THR A 705 23.91 -21.98 103.45
N SER A 706 23.29 -22.27 104.61
CA SER A 706 21.87 -22.07 104.88
C SER A 706 21.64 -21.00 105.97
N PRO A 707 20.48 -20.31 105.98
CA PRO A 707 20.32 -18.95 106.54
C PRO A 707 19.95 -18.90 108.03
N LYS A 708 20.19 -17.74 108.67
CA LYS A 708 19.88 -17.45 110.09
C LYS A 708 18.60 -16.60 110.27
N THR A 709 17.65 -17.21 110.99
CA THR A 709 16.76 -16.72 112.08
C THR A 709 15.69 -15.63 111.86
N ALA A 710 14.52 -15.94 112.43
CA ALA A 710 13.19 -15.32 112.35
C ALA A 710 12.84 -14.32 113.48
N SER A 711 11.68 -13.64 113.37
CA SER A 711 10.67 -13.41 114.44
C SER A 711 9.29 -12.94 113.89
N GLU A 712 8.23 -13.44 114.53
CA GLU A 712 6.75 -13.34 114.33
C GLU A 712 6.10 -12.10 115.05
N PRO A 713 4.77 -11.72 114.95
CA PRO A 713 3.59 -12.59 115.20
C PRO A 713 2.17 -12.29 114.61
N SER A 714 1.36 -13.38 114.58
CA SER A 714 -0.06 -13.58 114.97
C SER A 714 -1.32 -13.05 114.21
N ALA A 715 -2.14 -14.05 113.79
CA ALA A 715 -3.56 -14.33 114.13
C ALA A 715 -4.75 -14.04 113.16
N ASN A 716 -5.29 -15.15 112.57
CA ASN A 716 -6.68 -15.66 112.43
C ASN A 716 -7.85 -14.81 111.86
N ALA A 717 -8.90 -15.31 111.19
CA ALA A 717 -9.25 -16.51 110.39
C ALA A 717 -10.76 -16.41 109.96
N ALA A 718 -11.10 -16.73 108.69
CA ALA A 718 -12.35 -17.31 108.13
C ALA A 718 -13.75 -16.63 108.32
N PRO A 719 -14.83 -16.96 107.55
CA PRO A 719 -14.98 -17.56 106.20
C PRO A 719 -16.06 -16.91 105.24
N SER A 720 -15.93 -17.23 103.94
CA SER A 720 -16.94 -17.58 102.89
C SER A 720 -18.04 -16.62 102.35
N ILE A 721 -18.13 -16.65 101.00
CA ILE A 721 -19.23 -16.39 100.02
C ILE A 721 -19.51 -14.92 99.58
N ALA A 722 -19.56 -14.75 98.24
CA ALA A 722 -20.21 -13.70 97.42
C ALA A 722 -19.33 -12.60 96.75
N ARG A 723 -19.56 -12.54 95.42
CA ARG A 723 -19.30 -11.57 94.33
C ARG A 723 -18.95 -10.08 94.61
N ILE A 724 -18.02 -9.62 93.76
CA ILE A 724 -17.92 -8.35 92.98
C ILE A 724 -17.28 -7.08 93.63
N ALA A 725 -16.11 -6.74 93.07
CA ALA A 725 -15.52 -5.46 92.63
C ALA A 725 -14.96 -4.38 93.61
N ASP A 726 -13.69 -4.02 93.34
CA ASP A 726 -13.04 -2.69 93.31
C ASP A 726 -12.86 -1.86 94.62
N ILE A 727 -11.79 -1.09 94.94
CA ILE A 727 -10.52 -0.64 94.31
C ILE A 727 -9.66 0.11 95.38
N ASN A 728 -8.34 0.31 95.12
CA ASN A 728 -7.34 1.27 95.69
C ASN A 728 -6.72 0.99 97.08
N ASN A 729 -5.63 1.73 97.44
CA ASN A 729 -5.30 2.27 98.80
C ASN A 729 -3.82 2.12 99.23
N ASP A 730 -3.06 3.09 99.78
CA ASP A 730 -2.96 4.53 99.57
C ASP A 730 -1.58 5.01 100.12
N ALA A 731 -0.65 5.42 99.25
CA ALA A 731 -0.01 6.74 99.40
C ALA A 731 0.12 7.40 98.03
N ALA A 732 -0.96 7.85 97.43
CA ALA A 732 -2.33 7.45 97.73
C ALA A 732 -2.69 6.46 96.63
N THR A 733 -2.97 6.90 95.45
CA THR A 733 -4.19 6.52 94.77
C THR A 733 -3.78 5.96 93.41
N GLU A 734 -4.41 4.88 92.92
CA GLU A 734 -4.68 4.62 91.47
C GLU A 734 -3.51 4.33 90.49
N GLN A 735 -3.54 3.17 89.79
CA GLN A 735 -3.58 3.04 88.29
C GLN A 735 -3.24 1.61 87.76
N ASP A 736 -4.30 0.86 87.41
CA ASP A 736 -4.55 -0.28 86.48
C ASP A 736 -3.46 -1.26 85.97
N ILE A 737 -3.68 -2.57 86.24
CA ILE A 737 -3.24 -3.70 85.40
C ILE A 737 -4.10 -3.65 84.13
N ALA A 738 -3.51 -3.17 83.04
CA ALA A 738 -4.28 -2.91 81.82
C ALA A 738 -5.01 -4.18 81.35
N PRO A 739 -6.36 -4.18 81.25
CA PRO A 739 -7.08 -5.15 80.45
C PRO A 739 -6.44 -5.16 79.06
N GLN A 740 -5.90 -6.31 78.66
CA GLN A 740 -5.43 -6.47 77.29
C GLN A 740 -6.68 -6.52 76.42
N THR A 741 -6.86 -5.49 75.64
CA THR A 741 -7.95 -5.40 74.68
C THR A 741 -7.66 -6.30 73.49
N ILE A 742 -8.70 -6.92 72.95
CA ILE A 742 -8.67 -7.39 71.56
C ILE A 742 -9.42 -6.36 70.74
N ASP A 743 -8.69 -5.56 69.97
CA ASP A 743 -9.26 -4.62 69.02
C ASP A 743 -9.37 -5.30 67.65
N LEU A 744 -10.60 -5.55 67.23
CA LEU A 744 -10.95 -6.05 65.92
C LEU A 744 -11.25 -4.88 65.00
N ALA A 745 -10.71 -4.90 63.78
CA ALA A 745 -11.00 -3.91 62.75
C ALA A 745 -11.16 -4.61 61.40
N TYR A 746 -12.36 -4.56 60.82
CA TYR A 746 -12.71 -5.26 59.59
C TYR A 746 -13.23 -4.28 58.53
N HIS A 747 -12.52 -4.20 57.41
CA HIS A 747 -12.77 -3.22 56.35
C HIS A 747 -12.80 -3.90 54.98
N TYR A 748 -13.49 -3.30 54.03
CA TYR A 748 -13.36 -3.64 52.62
C TYR A 748 -11.95 -3.29 52.09
N GLN A 749 -11.57 -3.76 50.88
CA GLN A 749 -10.21 -3.53 50.37
C GLN A 749 -9.86 -2.05 50.16
N ASP A 750 -10.85 -1.23 49.82
CA ASP A 750 -10.78 0.23 49.66
C ASP A 750 -10.76 1.00 50.99
N GLY A 751 -10.91 0.31 52.12
CA GLY A 751 -10.84 0.90 53.45
C GLY A 751 -12.19 1.37 54.02
N GLU A 752 -13.31 1.15 53.32
CA GLU A 752 -14.66 1.32 53.90
C GLU A 752 -14.89 0.29 55.05
N PRO A 753 -15.52 0.66 56.16
CA PRO A 753 -15.79 -0.27 57.25
C PRO A 753 -16.89 -1.28 56.89
N VAL A 754 -16.74 -2.53 57.35
CA VAL A 754 -17.79 -3.56 57.26
C VAL A 754 -18.71 -3.43 58.47
N LYS A 755 -19.93 -2.92 58.28
CA LYS A 755 -20.76 -2.41 59.38
C LYS A 755 -21.53 -3.51 60.09
N ASN A 756 -21.42 -3.54 61.41
CA ASN A 756 -22.10 -4.48 62.30
C ASN A 756 -21.95 -5.97 61.95
N ALA A 757 -20.83 -6.35 61.32
CA ALA A 757 -20.59 -7.75 60.97
C ALA A 757 -20.49 -8.61 62.24
N PRO A 758 -21.19 -9.76 62.32
CA PRO A 758 -21.02 -10.67 63.44
C PRO A 758 -19.63 -11.29 63.40
N TYR A 759 -19.01 -11.55 64.55
CA TYR A 759 -17.74 -12.27 64.61
C TYR A 759 -17.80 -13.39 65.64
N THR A 760 -17.07 -14.47 65.37
CA THR A 760 -16.82 -15.57 66.31
C THR A 760 -15.33 -15.64 66.58
N LEU A 761 -14.94 -15.35 67.81
CA LEU A 761 -13.56 -15.39 68.29
C LEU A 761 -13.33 -16.65 69.11
N LYS A 762 -12.28 -17.40 68.79
CA LYS A 762 -11.90 -18.65 69.46
C LYS A 762 -10.53 -18.47 70.12
N LEU A 763 -10.50 -18.52 71.45
CA LEU A 763 -9.29 -18.38 72.26
C LEU A 763 -8.48 -19.69 72.29
N ALA A 764 -7.21 -19.61 72.69
CA ALA A 764 -6.32 -20.76 72.77
C ALA A 764 -6.78 -21.86 73.75
N ASP A 765 -7.61 -21.53 74.75
CA ASP A 765 -8.22 -22.48 75.69
C ASP A 765 -9.48 -23.17 75.13
N GLY A 766 -9.87 -22.84 73.90
CA GLY A 766 -11.06 -23.37 73.22
C GLY A 766 -12.34 -22.58 73.46
N THR A 767 -12.31 -21.51 74.27
CA THR A 767 -13.47 -20.64 74.52
C THR A 767 -13.87 -19.89 73.25
N GLU A 768 -15.16 -19.94 72.90
CA GLU A 768 -15.73 -19.21 71.76
C GLU A 768 -16.56 -18.00 72.25
N ILE A 769 -16.20 -16.81 71.78
CA ILE A 769 -16.86 -15.54 72.07
C ILE A 769 -17.50 -15.05 70.79
N LYS A 770 -18.80 -14.78 70.80
CA LYS A 770 -19.55 -14.23 69.66
C LYS A 770 -19.95 -12.80 69.94
N GLY A 771 -19.76 -11.92 68.97
CA GLY A 771 -20.13 -10.51 69.05
C GLY A 771 -20.50 -9.94 67.68
N ALA A 772 -20.69 -8.64 67.61
CA ALA A 772 -20.85 -7.89 66.37
C ALA A 772 -19.95 -6.66 66.40
N LEU A 773 -19.43 -6.27 65.24
CA LEU A 773 -18.72 -5.01 65.06
C LEU A 773 -19.69 -3.82 65.21
N ASP A 774 -19.16 -2.61 65.26
CA ASP A 774 -19.94 -1.38 65.19
C ASP A 774 -20.04 -0.83 63.75
N ASP A 775 -20.63 0.36 63.60
CA ASP A 775 -20.77 1.06 62.32
C ASP A 775 -19.43 1.51 61.69
N SER A 776 -18.34 1.48 62.46
CA SER A 776 -16.97 1.75 62.01
C SER A 776 -16.19 0.46 61.69
N GLY A 777 -16.87 -0.69 61.70
CA GLY A 777 -16.25 -1.99 61.43
C GLY A 777 -15.27 -2.42 62.52
N GLN A 778 -15.47 -1.94 63.75
CA GLN A 778 -14.57 -2.21 64.88
C GLN A 778 -15.30 -2.85 66.04
N ALA A 779 -14.57 -3.62 66.86
CA ALA A 779 -15.05 -4.07 68.16
C ALA A 779 -13.86 -4.22 69.11
N THR A 780 -14.03 -3.75 70.34
CA THR A 780 -13.05 -3.88 71.40
C THR A 780 -13.59 -4.86 72.44
N LEU A 781 -12.85 -5.93 72.71
CA LEU A 781 -13.14 -6.86 73.80
C LEU A 781 -12.16 -6.63 74.95
N ASP A 782 -12.68 -6.10 76.06
CA ASP A 782 -11.91 -5.85 77.28
C ASP A 782 -11.78 -7.11 78.14
N ASN A 783 -10.76 -7.15 79.01
CA ASN A 783 -10.48 -8.24 79.97
C ASN A 783 -10.20 -9.62 79.33
N MET A 784 -9.55 -9.65 78.16
CA MET A 784 -9.21 -10.91 77.47
C MET A 784 -7.93 -11.55 78.03
N PRO A 785 -7.87 -12.90 78.18
CA PRO A 785 -6.69 -13.60 78.67
C PRO A 785 -5.55 -13.54 77.64
N THR A 786 -4.30 -13.35 78.10
CA THR A 786 -3.12 -13.23 77.24
C THR A 786 -2.87 -14.50 76.42
N GLY A 787 -2.91 -14.42 75.08
CA GLY A 787 -2.72 -15.59 74.20
C GLY A 787 -3.00 -15.37 72.71
N GLN A 788 -2.88 -16.44 71.90
CA GLN A 788 -3.33 -16.46 70.51
C GLN A 788 -4.85 -16.71 70.43
N PHE A 789 -5.50 -16.09 69.46
CA PHE A 789 -6.91 -16.33 69.14
C PHE A 789 -7.12 -16.44 67.63
N SER A 790 -8.23 -17.03 67.20
CA SER A 790 -8.69 -16.93 65.81
C SER A 790 -10.05 -16.26 65.77
N VAL A 791 -10.24 -15.27 64.92
CA VAL A 791 -11.50 -14.58 64.69
C VAL A 791 -12.04 -14.89 63.30
N GLN A 792 -13.30 -15.27 63.24
CA GLN A 792 -14.05 -15.49 62.01
C GLN A 792 -15.13 -14.40 61.91
N TYR A 793 -15.11 -13.61 60.83
CA TYR A 793 -16.11 -12.57 60.59
C TYR A 793 -17.24 -13.11 59.70
N GLY A 794 -18.46 -12.62 59.94
CA GLY A 794 -19.61 -12.74 59.06
C GLY A 794 -19.79 -11.50 58.19
N GLU A 795 -20.96 -11.35 57.58
CA GLU A 795 -21.21 -10.33 56.56
C GLU A 795 -21.60 -8.97 57.13
N ASP A 796 -21.44 -7.93 56.32
CA ASP A 796 -21.96 -6.58 56.58
C ASP A 796 -23.48 -6.61 56.79
N SER A 797 -24.00 -5.86 57.75
CA SER A 797 -25.43 -5.79 58.05
C SER A 797 -26.25 -4.93 57.09
N ARG A 798 -25.61 -4.11 56.24
CA ARG A 798 -26.30 -3.28 55.24
C ARG A 798 -26.91 -4.17 54.15
N ASP A 799 -28.04 -3.72 53.60
CA ASP A 799 -28.55 -4.28 52.35
C ASP A 799 -27.48 -4.14 51.28
N TYR A 800 -27.23 -5.21 50.52
CA TYR A 800 -26.25 -5.20 49.46
C TYR A 800 -26.69 -4.24 48.34
N ALA A 801 -25.87 -3.23 48.06
CA ALA A 801 -26.06 -2.29 46.98
C ALA A 801 -24.85 -2.35 46.02
N PRO A 802 -25.03 -2.79 44.77
CA PRO A 802 -23.96 -2.70 43.76
C PRO A 802 -23.66 -1.22 43.44
N GLU A 803 -22.38 -0.86 43.34
CA GLU A 803 -21.97 0.50 42.99
C GLU A 803 -22.13 0.75 41.48
N ASP A 804 -22.92 1.75 41.09
CA ASP A 804 -23.08 2.17 39.69
C ASP A 804 -22.00 3.20 39.33
N THR A 805 -20.93 2.74 38.67
CA THR A 805 -19.86 3.62 38.15
C THR A 805 -20.02 3.93 36.66
N THR A 806 -21.22 3.81 36.09
CA THR A 806 -21.40 3.90 34.64
C THR A 806 -21.39 5.34 34.11
N THR A 807 -20.71 5.54 32.96
CA THR A 807 -20.93 6.67 32.06
C THR A 807 -21.84 6.18 30.91
N PRO A 808 -22.89 6.91 30.49
CA PRO A 808 -23.82 6.41 29.46
C PRO A 808 -23.13 6.08 28.13
N ASN A 809 -23.50 4.94 27.52
CA ASN A 809 -22.99 4.48 26.22
C ASN A 809 -23.44 5.43 25.08
N PRO A 810 -22.50 6.10 24.37
CA PRO A 810 -22.84 7.01 23.27
C PRO A 810 -23.36 6.32 22.00
N LEU A 811 -23.32 4.98 21.91
CA LEU A 811 -23.73 4.15 20.77
C LEU A 811 -25.05 3.41 20.97
N TYR A 812 -25.66 3.49 22.16
CA TYR A 812 -26.92 2.80 22.43
C TYR A 812 -28.05 3.27 21.49
N GLY A 813 -28.60 2.34 20.71
CA GLY A 813 -29.66 2.61 19.72
C GLY A 813 -29.19 3.14 18.35
N LYS A 814 -27.88 3.33 18.12
CA LYS A 814 -27.35 3.88 16.85
C LYS A 814 -27.09 2.84 15.75
N ILE A 815 -26.87 1.57 16.11
CA ILE A 815 -26.73 0.47 15.15
C ILE A 815 -28.05 -0.32 15.11
N THR A 816 -28.89 0.00 14.13
CA THR A 816 -30.12 -0.74 13.83
C THR A 816 -29.89 -1.69 12.65
N PRO A 817 -30.73 -2.72 12.43
CA PRO A 817 -30.66 -3.55 11.22
C PRO A 817 -30.71 -2.73 9.93
N ALA A 818 -31.47 -1.62 9.92
CA ALA A 818 -31.53 -0.70 8.78
C ALA A 818 -30.20 0.06 8.56
N ASN A 819 -29.54 0.49 9.64
CA ASN A 819 -28.25 1.17 9.55
C ASN A 819 -27.13 0.21 9.13
N ALA A 820 -27.14 -1.04 9.60
CA ALA A 820 -26.18 -2.07 9.19
C ALA A 820 -26.30 -2.40 7.70
N VAL A 821 -27.52 -2.47 7.16
CA VAL A 821 -27.76 -2.63 5.71
C VAL A 821 -27.28 -1.38 4.95
N ALA A 822 -27.62 -0.17 5.41
CA ALA A 822 -27.22 1.08 4.78
C ALA A 822 -25.69 1.27 4.75
N MET A 823 -24.96 0.87 5.80
CA MET A 823 -23.50 0.92 5.87
C MET A 823 -22.85 -0.02 4.85
N VAL A 824 -23.38 -1.24 4.72
CA VAL A 824 -22.90 -2.21 3.72
C VAL A 824 -23.27 -1.81 2.29
N GLU A 825 -24.42 -1.16 2.09
CA GLU A 825 -24.84 -0.69 0.78
C GLU A 825 -24.10 0.58 0.31
N SER A 826 -23.70 1.46 1.25
CA SER A 826 -22.99 2.70 0.99
C SER A 826 -21.46 2.56 1.03
N GLY A 827 -20.93 1.55 1.73
CA GLY A 827 -19.50 1.41 2.02
C GLY A 827 -19.02 2.31 3.17
N ASP A 828 -19.93 3.02 3.85
CA ASP A 828 -19.61 3.88 5.00
C ASP A 828 -19.48 3.04 6.27
N THR A 829 -18.24 2.72 6.64
CA THR A 829 -17.90 1.96 7.85
C THR A 829 -17.69 2.85 9.07
N SER A 830 -17.97 4.15 9.02
CA SER A 830 -17.64 5.09 10.10
C SER A 830 -18.17 4.68 11.48
N LEU A 831 -19.39 4.13 11.58
CA LEU A 831 -19.94 3.59 12.83
C LEU A 831 -19.26 2.28 13.29
N LEU A 832 -18.74 1.47 12.36
CA LEU A 832 -17.94 0.26 12.63
C LEU A 832 -16.50 0.63 13.01
N ASP A 833 -15.95 1.69 12.43
CA ASP A 833 -14.63 2.24 12.77
C ASP A 833 -14.67 2.98 14.11
N GLU A 834 -15.77 3.66 14.45
CA GLU A 834 -16.02 4.24 15.77
C GLU A 834 -16.13 3.15 16.84
N ALA A 835 -16.91 2.09 16.58
CA ALA A 835 -16.98 0.89 17.44
C ALA A 835 -15.64 0.14 17.53
N GLY A 836 -14.91 0.04 16.43
CA GLY A 836 -13.58 -0.57 16.33
C GLY A 836 -12.50 0.24 17.04
N SER A 837 -12.57 1.57 17.01
CA SER A 837 -11.66 2.46 17.74
C SER A 837 -11.91 2.42 19.25
N LEU A 838 -13.18 2.31 19.68
CA LEU A 838 -13.54 2.08 21.08
C LEU A 838 -13.00 0.71 21.57
N ALA A 839 -13.10 -0.33 20.74
CA ALA A 839 -12.57 -1.67 21.03
C ALA A 839 -11.03 -1.75 20.98
N ALA A 840 -10.38 -1.03 20.06
CA ALA A 840 -8.93 -0.99 19.90
C ALA A 840 -8.23 -0.20 21.02
N SER A 841 -8.90 0.81 21.60
CA SER A 841 -8.39 1.54 22.77
C SER A 841 -8.28 0.69 24.05
N ALA A 842 -8.83 -0.54 24.06
CA ALA A 842 -8.86 -1.44 25.21
C ALA A 842 -7.77 -2.55 25.22
N GLY A 843 -7.00 -2.77 24.15
CA GLY A 843 -5.67 -3.44 24.13
C GLY A 843 -5.52 -4.93 24.55
N ASP A 844 -4.39 -5.54 24.16
CA ASP A 844 -4.03 -6.98 24.13
C ASP A 844 -4.19 -7.85 25.41
N TRP A 845 -4.43 -7.28 26.59
CA TRP A 845 -4.82 -8.04 27.80
C TRP A 845 -6.29 -8.53 27.73
N LEU A 846 -7.10 -7.90 26.88
CA LEU A 846 -8.51 -8.13 26.68
C LEU A 846 -8.79 -9.45 25.93
N TRP A 847 -7.86 -9.91 25.08
CA TRP A 847 -8.10 -11.04 24.16
C TRP A 847 -8.33 -12.39 24.88
N GLY A 848 -7.65 -12.62 26.02
CA GLY A 848 -7.83 -13.82 26.84
C GLY A 848 -9.14 -13.86 27.63
N THR A 849 -9.73 -12.70 27.92
CA THR A 849 -11.05 -12.56 28.56
C THR A 849 -12.18 -12.41 27.53
N LEU A 850 -11.83 -12.00 26.29
CA LEU A 850 -12.70 -11.94 25.12
C LEU A 850 -13.04 -13.31 24.51
N GLN A 851 -12.36 -14.40 24.88
CA GLN A 851 -12.77 -15.75 24.46
C GLN A 851 -14.13 -16.16 25.03
N GLY A 852 -14.55 -15.62 26.19
CA GLY A 852 -15.90 -15.85 26.70
C GLY A 852 -16.30 -17.32 26.82
N ASP A 853 -17.52 -17.64 26.41
CA ASP A 853 -18.03 -19.01 26.36
C ASP A 853 -17.45 -19.87 25.20
N PHE A 854 -16.53 -19.33 24.38
CA PHE A 854 -15.70 -20.15 23.45
C PHE A 854 -14.51 -20.83 24.14
N ASN A 855 -14.23 -20.50 25.42
CA ASN A 855 -13.29 -21.25 26.25
C ASN A 855 -14.06 -22.33 27.03
N GLU A 856 -13.91 -23.60 26.64
CA GLU A 856 -14.64 -24.72 27.26
C GLU A 856 -14.26 -24.98 28.74
N ASN A 857 -13.15 -24.41 29.26
CA ASN A 857 -12.68 -24.70 30.62
C ASN A 857 -11.97 -23.52 31.33
N PRO A 858 -12.66 -22.39 31.62
CA PRO A 858 -12.03 -21.21 32.21
C PRO A 858 -11.60 -21.46 33.67
N SER A 859 -10.59 -20.79 34.20
CA SER A 859 -10.28 -20.86 35.65
C SER A 859 -11.32 -20.08 36.47
N THR A 860 -11.50 -20.40 37.76
CA THR A 860 -12.41 -19.66 38.67
C THR A 860 -12.07 -18.16 38.70
N SER A 861 -10.78 -17.81 38.64
CA SER A 861 -10.33 -16.41 38.55
C SER A 861 -10.68 -15.73 37.22
N GLN A 862 -10.68 -16.46 36.10
CA GLN A 862 -11.10 -15.93 34.78
C GLN A 862 -12.60 -15.64 34.73
N VAL A 863 -13.43 -16.48 35.36
CA VAL A 863 -14.89 -16.28 35.46
C VAL A 863 -15.21 -15.02 36.27
N VAL A 864 -14.51 -14.81 37.38
CA VAL A 864 -14.72 -13.65 38.25
C VAL A 864 -14.26 -12.33 37.60
N VAL A 865 -13.06 -12.32 37.00
CA VAL A 865 -12.55 -11.13 36.29
C VAL A 865 -13.40 -10.79 35.07
N GLY A 866 -13.89 -11.80 34.32
CA GLY A 866 -14.82 -11.59 33.22
C GLY A 866 -16.15 -10.95 33.62
N SER A 867 -16.60 -11.18 34.86
CA SER A 867 -17.84 -10.61 35.40
C SER A 867 -17.70 -9.15 35.85
N ILE A 868 -16.48 -8.76 36.25
CA ILE A 868 -16.13 -7.35 36.57
C ILE A 868 -15.98 -6.54 35.27
N ILE A 869 -15.38 -7.12 34.23
CA ILE A 869 -15.22 -6.47 32.92
C ILE A 869 -16.57 -6.31 32.19
N SER A 870 -17.50 -7.26 32.35
CA SER A 870 -18.87 -7.16 31.83
C SER A 870 -19.76 -6.17 32.60
N MET A 871 -19.22 -5.28 33.42
CA MET A 871 -19.97 -4.14 33.98
C MET A 871 -19.62 -2.81 33.28
N ILE A 872 -18.71 -2.83 32.31
CA ILE A 872 -18.37 -1.67 31.47
C ILE A 872 -19.39 -1.60 30.30
N PRO A 873 -20.25 -0.58 30.19
CA PRO A 873 -21.46 -0.61 29.35
C PRO A 873 -21.27 -0.97 27.86
N VAL A 874 -20.16 -0.56 27.25
CA VAL A 874 -19.88 -0.85 25.83
C VAL A 874 -19.31 -2.25 25.65
N ILE A 875 -18.45 -2.67 26.59
CA ILE A 875 -17.78 -3.97 26.57
C ILE A 875 -18.79 -5.07 26.94
N ASP A 876 -19.69 -4.80 27.88
CA ASP A 876 -20.78 -5.66 28.34
C ASP A 876 -21.69 -6.14 27.20
N GLN A 877 -22.23 -5.20 26.41
CA GLN A 877 -23.12 -5.54 25.29
C GLN A 877 -22.44 -6.36 24.20
N ILE A 878 -21.15 -6.11 23.94
CA ILE A 878 -20.35 -6.86 22.96
C ILE A 878 -20.06 -8.27 23.49
N MET A 879 -19.73 -8.41 24.78
CA MET A 879 -19.48 -9.70 25.43
C MET A 879 -20.74 -10.56 25.48
N ASP A 880 -21.90 -9.98 25.77
CA ASP A 880 -23.17 -10.71 25.81
C ASP A 880 -23.67 -11.08 24.40
N CYS A 881 -23.54 -10.21 23.39
CA CYS A 881 -23.85 -10.57 22.00
C CYS A 881 -22.96 -11.73 21.51
N ARG A 882 -21.66 -11.72 21.84
CA ARG A 882 -20.74 -12.82 21.55
C ARG A 882 -21.18 -14.12 22.23
N ASP A 883 -21.48 -14.07 23.53
CA ASP A 883 -21.89 -15.25 24.32
C ASP A 883 -23.24 -15.81 23.86
N VAL A 884 -24.17 -14.96 23.40
CA VAL A 884 -25.41 -15.41 22.75
C VAL A 884 -25.11 -16.15 21.46
N CYS A 885 -24.27 -15.60 20.58
CA CYS A 885 -23.89 -16.26 19.32
C CYS A 885 -23.21 -17.62 19.57
N ALA A 886 -22.32 -17.70 20.56
CA ALA A 886 -21.62 -18.93 20.92
C ALA A 886 -22.59 -20.01 21.44
N ASN A 887 -23.43 -19.66 22.42
CA ASN A 887 -24.35 -20.61 23.05
C ASN A 887 -25.48 -21.03 22.10
N VAL A 888 -25.97 -20.12 21.26
CA VAL A 888 -26.96 -20.45 20.24
C VAL A 888 -26.36 -21.38 19.18
N MET A 889 -25.10 -21.16 18.76
CA MET A 889 -24.41 -22.05 17.82
C MET A 889 -24.25 -23.47 18.38
N VAL A 890 -23.90 -23.61 19.67
CA VAL A 890 -23.81 -24.90 20.37
C VAL A 890 -25.17 -25.60 20.48
N LEU A 891 -26.23 -24.84 20.75
CA LEU A 891 -27.59 -25.39 20.89
C LEU A 891 -28.28 -25.68 19.53
N THR A 892 -27.72 -25.18 18.42
CA THR A 892 -28.16 -25.49 17.05
C THR A 892 -27.42 -26.65 16.38
N ASP A 893 -26.44 -27.24 17.06
CA ASP A 893 -25.74 -28.46 16.61
C ASP A 893 -26.60 -29.70 16.91
N ASP A 894 -26.90 -30.49 15.87
CA ASP A 894 -27.83 -31.63 15.92
C ASP A 894 -27.37 -32.72 16.93
N ASP A 895 -26.08 -32.79 17.25
CA ASP A 895 -25.50 -33.74 18.22
C ASP A 895 -25.52 -33.23 19.69
N LYS A 896 -25.86 -31.95 19.93
CA LYS A 896 -25.76 -31.29 21.25
C LYS A 896 -27.01 -30.53 21.72
N ALA A 897 -28.11 -30.53 20.95
CA ALA A 897 -29.34 -29.76 21.20
C ALA A 897 -30.04 -29.98 22.58
N ASN A 898 -29.66 -31.01 23.35
CA ASN A 898 -30.19 -31.28 24.70
C ASN A 898 -29.17 -31.07 25.84
N ASP A 899 -28.06 -30.37 25.59
CA ASP A 899 -27.07 -30.10 26.62
C ASP A 899 -27.62 -29.15 27.71
N THR A 900 -27.82 -29.71 28.91
CA THR A 900 -28.26 -28.97 30.08
C THR A 900 -27.27 -27.86 30.45
N ASN A 901 -25.98 -28.03 30.17
CA ASN A 901 -24.97 -27.01 30.45
C ASN A 901 -25.04 -25.84 29.46
N GLY A 902 -25.31 -26.11 28.18
CA GLY A 902 -25.57 -25.08 27.17
C GLY A 902 -26.77 -24.20 27.52
N TRP A 903 -27.85 -24.78 28.04
CA TRP A 903 -29.01 -24.00 28.51
C TRP A 903 -28.72 -23.18 29.77
N ILE A 904 -27.89 -23.68 30.69
CA ILE A 904 -27.42 -22.90 31.86
C ILE A 904 -26.55 -21.72 31.41
N ALA A 905 -25.61 -21.94 30.49
CA ALA A 905 -24.75 -20.89 29.95
C ALA A 905 -25.54 -19.82 29.21
N LEU A 906 -26.50 -20.23 28.37
CA LEU A 906 -27.41 -19.31 27.70
C LEU A 906 -28.28 -18.53 28.71
N THR A 907 -28.82 -19.19 29.74
CA THR A 907 -29.62 -18.53 30.79
C THR A 907 -28.82 -17.47 31.54
N LEU A 908 -27.59 -17.79 31.97
CA LEU A 908 -26.72 -16.85 32.66
C LEU A 908 -26.31 -15.67 31.75
N THR A 909 -26.12 -15.92 30.45
CA THR A 909 -25.90 -14.88 29.45
C THR A 909 -27.13 -13.98 29.29
N GLY A 910 -28.33 -14.55 29.29
CA GLY A 910 -29.59 -13.80 29.22
C GLY A 910 -29.84 -12.91 30.43
N ILE A 911 -29.47 -13.40 31.62
CA ILE A 911 -29.50 -12.62 32.85
C ILE A 911 -28.51 -11.45 32.74
N GLY A 912 -27.35 -11.63 32.09
CA GLY A 912 -26.34 -10.59 31.84
C GLY A 912 -26.89 -9.32 31.18
N PHE A 913 -27.83 -9.45 30.24
CA PHE A 913 -28.44 -8.30 29.55
C PHE A 913 -29.28 -7.38 30.45
N ILE A 914 -29.56 -7.76 31.70
CA ILE A 914 -30.26 -6.91 32.67
C ILE A 914 -29.22 -5.96 33.28
N PRO A 915 -29.27 -4.64 33.03
CA PRO A 915 -28.21 -3.73 33.45
C PRO A 915 -27.94 -3.79 34.96
N VAL A 916 -26.66 -3.76 35.33
CA VAL A 916 -26.14 -3.74 36.72
C VAL A 916 -26.41 -5.02 37.51
N ILE A 917 -27.68 -5.39 37.67
CA ILE A 917 -28.13 -6.57 38.43
C ILE A 917 -27.76 -7.86 37.71
N GLY A 918 -27.89 -7.88 36.37
CA GLY A 918 -27.67 -9.05 35.53
C GLY A 918 -26.23 -9.53 35.49
N SER A 919 -25.28 -8.63 35.26
CA SER A 919 -23.85 -8.96 35.18
C SER A 919 -23.29 -9.46 36.52
N ALA A 920 -23.77 -8.90 37.64
CA ALA A 920 -23.43 -9.38 38.99
C ALA A 920 -23.94 -10.81 39.22
N VAL A 921 -25.21 -11.08 38.86
CA VAL A 921 -25.84 -12.39 39.03
C VAL A 921 -25.26 -13.43 38.06
N LYS A 922 -24.92 -13.06 36.82
CA LYS A 922 -24.23 -13.90 35.82
C LYS A 922 -22.90 -14.41 36.37
N GLY A 923 -22.10 -13.53 36.97
CA GLY A 923 -20.80 -13.90 37.55
C GLY A 923 -20.92 -14.84 38.73
N VAL A 924 -21.83 -14.53 39.66
CA VAL A 924 -22.14 -15.39 40.82
C VAL A 924 -22.68 -16.76 40.36
N GLY A 925 -23.58 -16.77 39.39
CA GLY A 925 -24.16 -18.00 38.84
C GLY A 925 -23.13 -18.91 38.17
N LYS A 926 -22.18 -18.35 37.40
CA LYS A 926 -21.09 -19.15 36.80
C LYS A 926 -20.16 -19.76 37.87
N VAL A 927 -19.90 -19.06 38.97
CA VAL A 927 -19.09 -19.57 40.10
C VAL A 927 -19.83 -20.68 40.87
N ILE A 928 -21.13 -20.50 41.13
CA ILE A 928 -21.99 -21.48 41.83
C ILE A 928 -22.14 -22.77 41.02
N VAL A 929 -22.27 -22.67 39.69
CA VAL A 929 -22.41 -23.85 38.82
C VAL A 929 -21.13 -24.70 38.78
N LYS A 930 -19.95 -24.06 38.95
CA LYS A 930 -18.63 -24.66 38.74
C LYS A 930 -17.98 -25.28 39.99
N ASN A 931 -18.28 -24.78 41.20
CA ASN A 931 -17.58 -25.18 42.43
C ASN A 931 -18.55 -25.68 43.52
N ALA A 932 -18.98 -26.94 43.47
CA ALA A 932 -20.03 -27.46 44.37
C ALA A 932 -19.70 -27.38 45.88
N ASP A 933 -18.43 -27.49 46.27
CA ASP A 933 -18.02 -27.60 47.69
C ASP A 933 -17.47 -26.29 48.30
N SER A 934 -17.23 -25.24 47.49
CA SER A 934 -16.66 -23.95 47.93
C SER A 934 -17.24 -22.72 47.21
N ALA A 935 -18.35 -22.88 46.48
CA ALA A 935 -18.96 -21.83 45.67
C ALA A 935 -19.29 -20.54 46.43
N MET A 936 -19.81 -20.64 47.65
CA MET A 936 -20.35 -19.45 48.35
C MET A 936 -19.29 -18.49 48.86
N SER A 937 -18.13 -18.98 49.32
CA SER A 937 -17.05 -18.09 49.76
C SER A 937 -16.45 -17.30 48.60
N VAL A 938 -16.31 -17.93 47.43
CA VAL A 938 -15.83 -17.26 46.20
C VAL A 938 -16.89 -16.34 45.61
N ALA A 939 -18.17 -16.74 45.64
CA ALA A 939 -19.29 -15.91 45.19
C ALA A 939 -19.47 -14.66 46.06
N ALA A 940 -19.38 -14.81 47.39
CA ALA A 940 -19.40 -13.68 48.33
C ALA A 940 -18.20 -12.75 48.10
N ALA A 941 -16.99 -13.29 47.95
CA ALA A 941 -15.79 -12.51 47.63
C ALA A 941 -15.88 -11.76 46.30
N THR A 942 -16.64 -12.29 45.33
CA THR A 942 -16.92 -11.63 44.05
C THR A 942 -17.89 -10.48 44.23
N LEU A 943 -18.98 -10.67 44.98
CA LEU A 943 -19.95 -9.61 45.24
C LEU A 943 -19.39 -8.47 46.10
N ARG A 944 -18.53 -8.76 47.09
CA ARG A 944 -17.87 -7.71 47.90
C ARG A 944 -16.94 -6.82 47.07
N LYS A 945 -16.49 -7.30 45.90
CA LYS A 945 -15.75 -6.48 44.93
C LYS A 945 -16.62 -5.51 44.14
N LEU A 946 -17.90 -5.86 43.97
CA LEU A 946 -18.86 -5.18 43.10
C LEU A 946 -19.80 -4.23 43.87
N GLY A 947 -19.81 -4.30 45.20
CA GLY A 947 -20.67 -3.49 46.05
C GLY A 947 -20.46 -3.78 47.53
N LYS A 948 -21.14 -2.99 48.37
CA LYS A 948 -21.06 -3.08 49.84
C LYS A 948 -22.39 -3.59 50.41
N GLY A 949 -22.37 -4.19 51.60
CA GLY A 949 -23.53 -4.83 52.24
C GLY A 949 -23.45 -6.37 52.23
N ASP A 950 -24.53 -7.06 52.61
CA ASP A 950 -24.59 -8.52 52.81
C ASP A 950 -24.72 -9.31 51.48
N PRO A 951 -23.62 -9.89 50.94
CA PRO A 951 -23.68 -10.65 49.69
C PRO A 951 -24.46 -11.97 49.84
N ILE A 952 -24.56 -12.53 51.04
CA ILE A 952 -25.26 -13.81 51.29
C ILE A 952 -26.76 -13.59 51.36
N ALA A 953 -27.21 -12.53 52.04
CA ALA A 953 -28.62 -12.13 52.02
C ALA A 953 -29.06 -11.74 50.61
N TYR A 954 -28.19 -11.07 49.83
CA TYR A 954 -28.45 -10.76 48.42
C TYR A 954 -28.71 -12.03 47.60
N ILE A 955 -27.78 -13.00 47.60
CA ILE A 955 -27.93 -14.25 46.83
C ILE A 955 -29.17 -15.05 47.27
N LYS A 956 -29.48 -15.05 48.57
CA LYS A 956 -30.65 -15.75 49.13
C LYS A 956 -31.97 -15.17 48.66
N ASN A 957 -32.03 -13.86 48.42
CA ASN A 957 -33.24 -13.14 48.05
C ASN A 957 -33.40 -12.97 46.53
N ILE A 958 -32.50 -13.51 45.70
CA ILE A 958 -32.63 -13.50 44.25
C ILE A 958 -33.88 -14.29 43.83
N ASP A 959 -34.81 -13.63 43.15
CA ASP A 959 -35.90 -14.29 42.44
C ASP A 959 -35.39 -14.83 41.10
N TRP A 960 -34.82 -16.03 41.15
CA TRP A 960 -34.28 -16.71 39.98
C TRP A 960 -35.33 -16.89 38.89
N GLN A 961 -36.60 -17.11 39.25
CA GLN A 961 -37.68 -17.36 38.30
C GLN A 961 -38.08 -16.10 37.53
N ASP A 962 -38.12 -14.95 38.22
CA ASP A 962 -38.37 -13.67 37.57
C ASP A 962 -37.20 -13.27 36.64
N LEU A 963 -35.95 -13.42 37.12
CA LEU A 963 -34.76 -13.20 36.30
C LEU A 963 -34.70 -14.13 35.08
N GLY A 964 -35.07 -15.40 35.24
CA GLY A 964 -35.16 -16.35 34.13
C GLY A 964 -36.19 -15.95 33.08
N LYS A 965 -37.35 -15.40 33.48
CA LYS A 965 -38.35 -14.88 32.55
C LYS A 965 -37.87 -13.64 31.81
N GLN A 966 -37.24 -12.70 32.52
CA GLN A 966 -36.65 -11.50 31.92
C GLN A 966 -35.53 -11.86 30.93
N ALA A 967 -34.65 -12.78 31.32
CA ALA A 967 -33.58 -13.33 30.48
C ALA A 967 -34.13 -14.02 29.22
N ALA A 968 -35.19 -14.82 29.35
CA ALA A 968 -35.83 -15.46 28.20
C ALA A 968 -36.44 -14.46 27.22
N ALA A 969 -37.10 -13.41 27.73
CA ALA A 969 -37.64 -12.34 26.90
C ALA A 969 -36.54 -11.58 26.15
N LEU A 970 -35.45 -11.22 26.84
CA LEU A 970 -34.32 -10.49 26.27
C LEU A 970 -33.57 -11.32 25.23
N ILE A 971 -33.26 -12.59 25.51
CA ILE A 971 -32.60 -13.48 24.54
C ILE A 971 -33.49 -13.66 23.31
N LYS A 972 -34.79 -13.90 23.50
CA LYS A 972 -35.73 -14.05 22.40
C LYS A 972 -35.76 -12.79 21.51
N GLU A 973 -35.77 -11.60 22.12
CA GLU A 973 -35.66 -10.33 21.42
C GLU A 973 -34.35 -10.23 20.61
N LYS A 974 -33.19 -10.53 21.22
CA LYS A 974 -31.89 -10.41 20.54
C LYS A 974 -31.67 -11.44 19.45
N VAL A 975 -32.07 -12.69 19.67
CA VAL A 975 -32.04 -13.76 18.66
C VAL A 975 -32.96 -13.42 17.49
N GLN A 976 -34.12 -12.81 17.76
CA GLN A 976 -35.05 -12.37 16.72
C GLN A 976 -34.49 -11.18 15.92
N ALA A 977 -33.86 -10.20 16.57
CA ALA A 977 -33.18 -9.09 15.89
C ALA A 977 -32.02 -9.57 15.00
N LEU A 978 -31.23 -10.55 15.46
CA LEU A 978 -30.17 -11.18 14.67
C LEU A 978 -30.73 -11.88 13.42
N ARG A 979 -31.85 -12.60 13.59
CA ARG A 979 -32.55 -13.27 12.49
C ARG A 979 -33.09 -12.27 11.45
N GLU A 980 -33.64 -11.15 11.91
CA GLU A 980 -34.12 -10.07 11.03
C GLU A 980 -32.97 -9.44 10.22
N ALA A 981 -31.80 -9.22 10.84
CA ALA A 981 -30.61 -8.75 10.15
C ALA A 981 -30.08 -9.75 9.11
N LEU A 982 -29.98 -11.04 9.47
CA LEU A 982 -29.58 -12.11 8.53
C LEU A 982 -30.57 -12.27 7.37
N THR A 983 -31.86 -12.10 7.64
CA THR A 983 -32.90 -12.12 6.61
C THR A 983 -32.77 -10.92 5.66
N ALA A 984 -32.48 -9.73 6.18
CA ALA A 984 -32.24 -8.54 5.36
C ALA A 984 -30.97 -8.68 4.48
N ILE A 985 -29.88 -9.22 5.05
CA ILE A 985 -28.62 -9.50 4.34
C ILE A 985 -28.84 -10.51 3.21
N THR A 986 -29.53 -11.63 3.49
CA THR A 986 -29.80 -12.69 2.49
C THR A 986 -30.83 -12.28 1.43
N ALA A 987 -31.67 -11.28 1.71
CA ALA A 987 -32.62 -10.70 0.77
C ALA A 987 -32.01 -9.61 -0.13
N SER A 988 -30.91 -8.96 0.27
CA SER A 988 -30.28 -7.87 -0.49
C SER A 988 -29.74 -8.33 -1.84
N TYR A 989 -30.18 -7.66 -2.91
CA TYR A 989 -29.76 -7.94 -4.29
C TYR A 989 -28.27 -7.62 -4.52
N LYS A 990 -27.75 -6.58 -3.86
CA LYS A 990 -26.37 -6.10 -4.02
C LYS A 990 -25.35 -7.06 -3.36
N LEU A 991 -25.70 -7.61 -2.20
CA LEU A 991 -24.87 -8.57 -1.46
C LEU A 991 -24.85 -9.97 -2.09
N LYS A 992 -25.93 -10.39 -2.76
CA LYS A 992 -25.94 -11.63 -3.58
C LYS A 992 -24.90 -11.63 -4.71
N TRP A 993 -24.48 -10.46 -5.17
CA TRP A 993 -23.48 -10.31 -6.22
C TRP A 993 -22.04 -10.27 -5.68
N LEU A 994 -21.87 -9.93 -4.40
CA LEU A 994 -20.56 -9.78 -3.72
C LEU A 994 -20.17 -10.99 -2.88
N LEU A 995 -21.15 -11.74 -2.37
CA LEU A 995 -20.94 -12.92 -1.55
C LEU A 995 -21.02 -14.19 -2.39
N PRO A 996 -20.08 -15.14 -2.26
CA PRO A 996 -20.16 -16.45 -2.91
C PRO A 996 -21.44 -17.21 -2.53
N ASP A 997 -21.98 -18.02 -3.44
CA ASP A 997 -23.23 -18.77 -3.23
C ASP A 997 -23.20 -19.65 -1.97
N ASP A 998 -22.03 -20.22 -1.63
CA ASP A 998 -21.83 -21.06 -0.44
C ASP A 998 -21.93 -20.26 0.88
N MET A 999 -21.45 -19.02 0.89
CA MET A 999 -21.61 -18.10 2.03
C MET A 999 -23.08 -17.71 2.19
N LEU A 1000 -23.79 -17.46 1.09
CA LEU A 1000 -25.21 -17.17 1.12
C LEU A 1000 -26.03 -18.39 1.60
N ALA A 1001 -25.64 -19.60 1.22
CA ALA A 1001 -26.24 -20.84 1.70
C ALA A 1001 -26.01 -21.04 3.20
N ASN A 1002 -24.79 -20.81 3.69
CA ASN A 1002 -24.46 -20.89 5.13
C ASN A 1002 -25.22 -19.85 5.95
N LEU A 1003 -25.33 -18.61 5.47
CA LEU A 1003 -26.12 -17.56 6.15
C LEU A 1003 -27.61 -17.92 6.22
N LYS A 1004 -28.16 -18.55 5.17
CA LYS A 1004 -29.53 -19.08 5.21
C LYS A 1004 -29.68 -20.24 6.18
N GLN A 1005 -28.72 -21.16 6.21
CA GLN A 1005 -28.73 -22.29 7.14
C GLN A 1005 -28.68 -21.82 8.60
N VAL A 1006 -27.81 -20.86 8.93
CA VAL A 1006 -27.76 -20.24 10.27
C VAL A 1006 -29.11 -19.58 10.59
N ASN A 1007 -29.70 -18.85 9.65
CA ASN A 1007 -31.01 -18.20 9.82
C ASN A 1007 -32.16 -19.21 10.08
N GLU A 1008 -32.09 -20.39 9.45
CA GLU A 1008 -33.03 -21.49 9.65
C GLU A 1008 -32.83 -22.17 11.02
N SER A 1009 -31.58 -22.42 11.44
CA SER A 1009 -31.26 -22.94 12.77
C SER A 1009 -31.68 -21.99 13.90
N LEU A 1010 -31.57 -20.68 13.70
CA LEU A 1010 -32.11 -19.70 14.65
C LEU A 1010 -33.65 -19.76 14.75
N ALA A 1011 -34.34 -20.14 13.67
CA ALA A 1011 -35.79 -20.24 13.68
C ALA A 1011 -36.30 -21.45 14.48
N THR A 1012 -35.52 -22.52 14.57
CA THR A 1012 -35.90 -23.75 15.29
C THR A 1012 -35.70 -23.62 16.80
N ILE A 1013 -34.74 -22.80 17.26
CA ILE A 1013 -34.45 -22.63 18.69
C ILE A 1013 -35.37 -21.62 19.40
N ILE A 1014 -35.86 -20.58 18.70
CA ILE A 1014 -36.76 -19.56 19.27
C ILE A 1014 -37.92 -20.12 20.12
N PRO A 1015 -38.68 -21.16 19.68
CA PRO A 1015 -39.78 -21.69 20.47
C PRO A 1015 -39.33 -22.49 21.72
N THR A 1016 -38.07 -22.93 21.80
CA THR A 1016 -37.56 -23.72 22.93
C THR A 1016 -36.86 -22.88 24.00
N ILE A 1017 -36.51 -21.61 23.69
CA ILE A 1017 -35.81 -20.68 24.61
C ILE A 1017 -36.50 -20.56 25.96
N GLU A 1018 -37.82 -20.32 25.97
CA GLU A 1018 -38.59 -20.12 27.21
C GLU A 1018 -38.57 -21.37 28.10
N GLN A 1019 -38.68 -22.56 27.49
CA GLN A 1019 -38.66 -23.84 28.21
C GLN A 1019 -37.25 -24.18 28.71
N GLY A 1020 -36.23 -24.03 27.86
CA GLY A 1020 -34.84 -24.32 28.20
C GLY A 1020 -34.31 -23.43 29.32
N ILE A 1021 -34.63 -22.13 29.28
CA ILE A 1021 -34.26 -21.18 30.33
C ILE A 1021 -35.01 -21.46 31.63
N ALA A 1022 -36.30 -21.81 31.58
CA ALA A 1022 -37.04 -22.18 32.79
C ALA A 1022 -36.43 -23.44 33.46
N SER A 1023 -36.03 -24.45 32.69
CA SER A 1023 -35.35 -25.64 33.20
C SER A 1023 -33.98 -25.33 33.80
N ALA A 1024 -33.17 -24.50 33.14
CA ALA A 1024 -31.86 -24.10 33.63
C ALA A 1024 -31.95 -23.23 34.90
N THR A 1025 -32.92 -22.33 34.97
CA THR A 1025 -33.18 -21.46 36.12
C THR A 1025 -33.49 -22.28 37.38
N ASN A 1026 -34.37 -23.29 37.27
CA ASN A 1026 -34.67 -24.21 38.37
C ASN A 1026 -33.43 -24.94 38.89
N LEU A 1027 -32.51 -25.30 37.99
CA LEU A 1027 -31.27 -25.99 38.34
C LEU A 1027 -30.26 -25.06 39.02
N ILE A 1028 -30.13 -23.82 38.54
CA ILE A 1028 -29.30 -22.78 39.17
C ILE A 1028 -29.82 -22.47 40.58
N GLU A 1029 -31.13 -22.30 40.74
CA GLU A 1029 -31.77 -22.05 42.03
C GLU A 1029 -31.52 -23.21 43.03
N THR A 1030 -31.61 -24.45 42.55
CA THR A 1030 -31.32 -25.64 43.36
C THR A 1030 -29.86 -25.68 43.82
N LYS A 1031 -28.92 -25.39 42.91
CA LYS A 1031 -27.48 -25.33 43.23
C LYS A 1031 -27.15 -24.18 44.17
N ALA A 1032 -27.75 -23.00 43.99
CA ALA A 1032 -27.57 -21.85 44.87
C ALA A 1032 -28.09 -22.16 46.29
N LYS A 1033 -29.26 -22.77 46.43
CA LYS A 1033 -29.82 -23.19 47.73
C LYS A 1033 -28.95 -24.23 48.44
N GLN A 1034 -28.37 -25.17 47.70
CA GLN A 1034 -27.42 -26.15 48.26
C GLN A 1034 -26.12 -25.49 48.74
N ALA A 1035 -25.57 -24.58 47.93
CA ALA A 1035 -24.34 -23.86 48.27
C ALA A 1035 -24.53 -22.96 49.51
N ILE A 1036 -25.67 -22.26 49.63
CA ILE A 1036 -26.02 -21.44 50.80
C ILE A 1036 -26.07 -22.28 52.09
N LYS A 1037 -26.62 -23.50 52.02
CA LYS A 1037 -26.73 -24.38 53.20
C LYS A 1037 -25.38 -24.86 53.73
N ALA A 1038 -24.34 -24.87 52.88
CA ALA A 1038 -22.98 -25.31 53.22
C ALA A 1038 -22.05 -24.16 53.65
N TYR A 1039 -22.53 -22.91 53.71
CA TYR A 1039 -21.72 -21.74 54.02
C TYR A 1039 -21.65 -21.46 55.53
N GLU A 1040 -20.43 -21.42 56.09
CA GLU A 1040 -20.18 -21.24 57.54
C GLU A 1040 -19.48 -19.89 57.89
N GLY A 1041 -19.37 -18.95 56.95
CA GLY A 1041 -18.69 -17.65 57.13
C GLY A 1041 -17.32 -17.56 56.42
N GLU A 1042 -16.59 -16.46 56.61
CA GLU A 1042 -15.22 -16.32 56.07
C GLU A 1042 -14.23 -17.29 56.73
N LEU A 1043 -13.02 -17.45 56.17
CA LEU A 1043 -12.00 -18.30 56.79
C LEU A 1043 -11.47 -17.67 58.09
N PRO A 1044 -11.18 -18.45 59.16
CA PRO A 1044 -10.71 -17.90 60.43
C PRO A 1044 -9.34 -17.20 60.32
N HIS A 1045 -9.23 -15.97 60.82
CA HIS A 1045 -7.99 -15.20 60.87
C HIS A 1045 -7.32 -15.28 62.25
N ARG A 1046 -6.02 -15.55 62.32
CA ARG A 1046 -5.28 -15.65 63.59
C ARG A 1046 -4.76 -14.28 64.08
N GLY A 1047 -4.81 -14.05 65.40
CA GLY A 1047 -4.36 -12.84 66.10
C GLY A 1047 -3.80 -13.12 67.50
N ARG A 1048 -3.32 -12.08 68.19
CA ARG A 1048 -2.76 -12.15 69.55
C ARG A 1048 -3.31 -10.98 70.39
N THR A 1049 -3.63 -11.23 71.65
CA THR A 1049 -4.14 -10.20 72.59
C THR A 1049 -3.14 -9.05 72.78
N GLY A 1050 -3.60 -7.80 72.73
CA GLY A 1050 -2.76 -6.59 72.81
C GLY A 1050 -2.34 -5.98 71.45
N GLU A 1051 -2.62 -6.65 70.33
CA GLU A 1051 -2.39 -6.12 68.98
C GLU A 1051 -3.72 -5.86 68.25
N VAL A 1052 -3.84 -4.70 67.59
CA VAL A 1052 -5.02 -4.38 66.75
C VAL A 1052 -5.03 -5.30 65.53
N LYS A 1053 -6.03 -6.18 65.45
CA LYS A 1053 -6.18 -7.10 64.32
C LYS A 1053 -6.99 -6.44 63.20
N LYS A 1054 -6.28 -5.75 62.30
CA LYS A 1054 -6.84 -5.24 61.05
C LYS A 1054 -6.96 -6.37 60.02
N VAL A 1055 -8.19 -6.66 59.61
CA VAL A 1055 -8.53 -7.65 58.59
C VAL A 1055 -9.25 -6.93 57.45
N LYS A 1056 -8.92 -7.29 56.22
CA LYS A 1056 -9.66 -6.85 55.04
C LYS A 1056 -10.54 -7.99 54.56
N THR A 1057 -11.72 -7.67 54.04
CA THR A 1057 -12.62 -8.65 53.40
C THR A 1057 -11.86 -9.45 52.33
N ASP A 1058 -12.16 -10.74 52.23
CA ASP A 1058 -11.69 -11.53 51.11
C ASP A 1058 -12.44 -11.06 49.85
N GLU A 1059 -11.74 -10.31 49.00
CA GLU A 1059 -12.16 -9.93 47.65
C GLU A 1059 -11.28 -10.67 46.64
N VAL A 1060 -11.85 -11.07 45.50
CA VAL A 1060 -11.08 -11.76 44.47
C VAL A 1060 -10.03 -10.80 43.87
N LYS A 1061 -8.74 -11.15 44.01
CA LYS A 1061 -7.62 -10.39 43.42
C LYS A 1061 -7.57 -10.61 41.90
N ALA A 1062 -7.43 -9.53 41.14
CA ALA A 1062 -7.03 -9.62 39.75
C ALA A 1062 -5.62 -10.24 39.65
N PRO A 1063 -5.33 -11.09 38.66
CA PRO A 1063 -3.99 -11.61 38.47
C PRO A 1063 -3.03 -10.46 38.17
N LEU A 1064 -2.08 -10.26 39.08
CA LEU A 1064 -0.82 -9.60 38.79
C LEU A 1064 0.03 -10.64 38.08
N ASP A 1065 0.46 -10.33 36.87
CA ASP A 1065 1.33 -11.14 36.01
C ASP A 1065 0.69 -12.23 35.13
N ASN A 1066 1.33 -12.40 33.98
CA ASN A 1066 0.88 -13.05 32.74
C ASN A 1066 0.75 -14.59 32.80
N ASP A 1067 0.29 -15.14 33.92
CA ASP A 1067 0.34 -16.58 34.19
C ASP A 1067 -1.00 -17.28 33.84
N LEU A 1068 -1.28 -17.36 32.54
CA LEU A 1068 -2.33 -18.23 32.01
C LEU A 1068 -1.88 -19.70 32.05
N LYS A 1069 -2.09 -20.39 33.18
CA LYS A 1069 -2.07 -21.86 33.23
C LYS A 1069 -3.30 -22.41 32.50
N GLY A 1070 -3.14 -22.75 31.22
CA GLY A 1070 -4.20 -23.33 30.39
C GLY A 1070 -3.87 -23.46 28.92
N VAL A 1071 -2.85 -22.76 28.42
CA VAL A 1071 -2.29 -23.08 27.10
C VAL A 1071 -1.52 -24.38 27.24
N VAL A 1072 -1.92 -25.41 26.51
CA VAL A 1072 -1.05 -26.54 26.20
C VAL A 1072 0.25 -25.92 25.70
N LYS A 1073 1.30 -25.90 26.52
CA LYS A 1073 2.65 -25.56 26.04
C LYS A 1073 2.85 -26.43 24.80
N PRO A 1074 3.02 -25.86 23.60
CA PRO A 1074 3.63 -26.62 22.54
C PRO A 1074 4.94 -27.09 23.13
N LYS A 1075 5.10 -28.41 23.24
CA LYS A 1075 6.44 -28.95 23.42
C LYS A 1075 7.24 -28.43 22.21
N SER A 1076 8.36 -27.79 22.55
CA SER A 1076 9.37 -27.12 21.72
C SER A 1076 9.04 -25.75 21.08
N GLU A 1077 10.05 -24.88 21.18
CA GLU A 1077 10.13 -23.49 20.74
C GLU A 1077 10.15 -23.37 19.20
N ASN A 1078 9.01 -23.51 18.53
CA ASN A 1078 8.96 -23.21 17.10
C ASN A 1078 9.04 -21.69 16.90
N PHE A 1079 10.14 -21.20 16.32
CA PHE A 1079 10.30 -19.77 16.04
C PHE A 1079 9.55 -19.41 14.75
N ILE A 1080 8.56 -18.54 14.85
CA ILE A 1080 7.81 -18.06 13.70
C ILE A 1080 8.44 -16.74 13.22
N ASP A 1081 8.73 -16.66 11.92
CA ASP A 1081 9.13 -15.43 11.26
C ASP A 1081 8.08 -14.32 11.51
N PRO A 1082 8.44 -13.18 12.14
CA PRO A 1082 7.47 -12.13 12.49
C PRO A 1082 6.68 -11.60 11.29
N SER A 1083 7.29 -11.51 10.10
CA SER A 1083 6.60 -11.10 8.87
C SER A 1083 5.56 -12.10 8.37
N SER A 1084 5.50 -13.30 8.97
CA SER A 1084 4.61 -14.39 8.59
C SER A 1084 3.45 -14.60 9.58
N LEU A 1085 3.43 -13.89 10.73
CA LEU A 1085 2.43 -14.08 11.79
C LEU A 1085 0.99 -13.85 11.31
N SER A 1086 0.75 -12.79 10.53
CA SER A 1086 -0.58 -12.50 9.98
C SER A 1086 -1.05 -13.52 8.94
N LYS A 1087 -0.13 -14.24 8.29
CA LYS A 1087 -0.42 -15.21 7.22
C LYS A 1087 -0.63 -16.63 7.74
N ILE A 1088 0.01 -17.01 8.85
CA ILE A 1088 -0.10 -18.36 9.43
C ILE A 1088 -1.47 -18.60 10.09
N GLY A 1089 -2.15 -17.53 10.53
CA GLY A 1089 -3.51 -17.56 11.07
C GLY A 1089 -4.63 -17.32 10.04
N ASP A 1090 -4.29 -17.03 8.79
CA ASP A 1090 -5.26 -16.68 7.75
C ASP A 1090 -6.07 -17.91 7.30
N ILE A 1091 -7.38 -17.88 7.55
CA ILE A 1091 -8.32 -18.94 7.20
C ILE A 1091 -8.35 -19.19 5.68
N SER A 1092 -8.14 -18.14 4.87
CA SER A 1092 -8.15 -18.26 3.40
C SER A 1092 -7.01 -19.12 2.85
N ARG A 1093 -5.96 -19.33 3.65
CA ARG A 1093 -4.78 -20.14 3.33
C ARG A 1093 -4.85 -21.56 3.87
N LYS A 1094 -5.94 -21.93 4.56
CA LYS A 1094 -6.16 -23.30 5.03
C LYS A 1094 -6.53 -24.24 3.87
N PRO A 1095 -6.14 -25.52 3.93
CA PRO A 1095 -6.47 -26.49 2.88
C PRO A 1095 -7.99 -26.68 2.80
N LYS A 1096 -8.54 -26.66 1.59
CA LYS A 1096 -9.96 -26.95 1.35
C LYS A 1096 -10.16 -28.46 1.23
N LEU A 1097 -11.13 -29.01 1.96
CA LEU A 1097 -11.44 -30.44 1.95
C LEU A 1097 -12.79 -30.72 1.28
N THR A 1098 -12.91 -31.84 0.58
CA THR A 1098 -14.18 -32.38 0.12
C THR A 1098 -14.90 -33.14 1.24
N ASN A 1099 -16.20 -33.39 1.10
CA ASN A 1099 -17.00 -34.13 2.08
C ASN A 1099 -16.49 -35.55 2.38
N ASP A 1100 -15.77 -36.18 1.43
CA ASP A 1100 -15.10 -37.48 1.64
C ASP A 1100 -13.68 -37.36 2.24
N GLY A 1101 -13.27 -36.15 2.64
CA GLY A 1101 -12.04 -35.88 3.37
C GLY A 1101 -10.77 -35.85 2.52
N LYS A 1102 -10.88 -35.59 1.21
CA LYS A 1102 -9.73 -35.35 0.30
C LYS A 1102 -9.42 -33.85 0.25
N VAL A 1103 -8.17 -33.50 -0.06
CA VAL A 1103 -7.74 -32.10 -0.15
C VAL A 1103 -7.79 -31.59 -1.59
N ILE A 1104 -8.40 -30.43 -1.80
CA ILE A 1104 -8.47 -29.74 -3.09
C ILE A 1104 -7.18 -28.92 -3.24
N PRO A 1105 -6.38 -29.14 -4.31
CA PRO A 1105 -5.21 -28.32 -4.59
C PRO A 1105 -5.57 -26.83 -4.73
N PHE A 1106 -4.67 -25.94 -4.36
CA PHE A 1106 -4.82 -24.50 -4.45
C PHE A 1106 -5.07 -24.08 -5.91
N GLY A 1107 -6.19 -23.41 -6.16
CA GLY A 1107 -6.65 -23.04 -7.51
C GLY A 1107 -7.36 -24.15 -8.29
N GLY A 1108 -7.48 -25.36 -7.74
CA GLY A 1108 -8.18 -26.50 -8.34
C GLY A 1108 -9.66 -26.59 -7.99
N GLN A 1109 -10.38 -27.47 -8.70
CA GLN A 1109 -11.80 -27.77 -8.47
C GLN A 1109 -11.96 -29.05 -7.62
N PRO A 1110 -13.15 -29.33 -7.04
CA PRO A 1110 -13.39 -30.56 -6.28
C PRO A 1110 -13.08 -31.86 -7.04
N SER A 1111 -13.13 -31.86 -8.38
CA SER A 1111 -12.71 -32.97 -9.24
C SER A 1111 -11.21 -33.30 -9.14
N ASP A 1112 -10.40 -32.33 -8.74
CA ASP A 1112 -8.94 -32.42 -8.66
C ASP A 1112 -8.48 -32.85 -7.26
N ALA A 1113 -9.43 -33.18 -6.36
CA ALA A 1113 -9.15 -33.50 -4.97
C ALA A 1113 -8.26 -34.74 -4.83
N ILE A 1114 -7.18 -34.60 -4.06
CA ILE A 1114 -6.18 -35.64 -3.82
C ILE A 1114 -6.35 -36.28 -2.44
N THR A 1115 -6.10 -37.58 -2.36
CA THR A 1115 -6.20 -38.33 -1.10
C THR A 1115 -5.06 -37.95 -0.15
N ILE A 1116 -5.41 -37.60 1.09
CA ILE A 1116 -4.44 -37.36 2.17
C ILE A 1116 -3.83 -38.70 2.61
N ARG A 1117 -2.52 -38.84 2.44
CA ARG A 1117 -1.80 -40.08 2.78
C ARG A 1117 -1.78 -40.32 4.29
N ASN A 1118 -1.84 -41.59 4.68
CA ASN A 1118 -1.78 -42.10 6.06
C ASN A 1118 -2.94 -41.75 7.00
N LYS A 1119 -3.95 -40.97 6.57
CA LYS A 1119 -5.13 -40.61 7.40
C LYS A 1119 -5.81 -41.82 8.05
N LYS A 1120 -5.84 -42.97 7.38
CA LYS A 1120 -6.45 -44.23 7.88
C LYS A 1120 -5.51 -45.14 8.67
N ASN A 1121 -4.24 -44.78 8.82
CA ASN A 1121 -3.19 -45.62 9.42
C ASN A 1121 -2.70 -45.09 10.78
N LEU A 1122 -3.45 -44.17 11.39
CA LEU A 1122 -3.13 -43.60 12.69
C LEU A 1122 -3.64 -44.51 13.81
N ASP A 1123 -2.95 -44.53 14.94
CA ASP A 1123 -3.47 -45.14 16.16
C ASP A 1123 -4.59 -44.30 16.79
N GLU A 1124 -5.22 -44.83 17.84
CA GLU A 1124 -6.31 -44.18 18.58
C GLU A 1124 -5.96 -42.80 19.15
N ASN A 1125 -4.66 -42.48 19.27
CA ASN A 1125 -4.14 -41.22 19.79
C ASN A 1125 -3.65 -40.28 18.67
N GLY A 1126 -3.89 -40.64 17.39
CA GLY A 1126 -3.50 -39.85 16.23
C GLY A 1126 -2.02 -39.95 15.85
N TYR A 1127 -1.31 -41.00 16.26
CA TYR A 1127 0.10 -41.20 15.92
C TYR A 1127 0.30 -42.24 14.80
N LEU A 1128 1.24 -41.94 13.91
CA LEU A 1128 1.77 -42.91 12.95
C LEU A 1128 3.12 -43.45 13.46
N HIS A 1129 3.26 -44.77 13.53
CA HIS A 1129 4.51 -45.43 13.95
C HIS A 1129 5.24 -45.99 12.73
N ARG A 1130 6.50 -45.58 12.51
CA ARG A 1130 7.36 -46.11 11.44
C ARG A 1130 8.82 -46.15 11.87
N LYS A 1131 9.51 -47.26 11.56
CA LYS A 1131 10.95 -47.45 11.81
C LYS A 1131 11.38 -47.10 13.24
N GLY A 1132 10.56 -47.45 14.23
CA GLY A 1132 10.84 -47.17 15.66
C GLY A 1132 10.64 -45.71 16.11
N LYS A 1133 10.14 -44.82 15.24
CA LYS A 1133 9.74 -43.45 15.56
C LYS A 1133 8.22 -43.31 15.49
N LYS A 1134 7.67 -42.32 16.19
CA LYS A 1134 6.25 -41.93 16.10
C LYS A 1134 6.12 -40.44 15.76
N LEU A 1135 5.15 -40.09 14.92
CA LEU A 1135 4.82 -38.71 14.56
C LEU A 1135 3.31 -38.50 14.72
N LYS A 1136 2.91 -37.37 15.30
CA LYS A 1136 1.50 -37.02 15.49
C LYS A 1136 0.94 -36.43 14.20
N TYR A 1137 -0.32 -36.73 13.91
CA TYR A 1137 -1.07 -36.15 12.80
C TYR A 1137 -2.28 -35.37 13.35
N ASP A 1138 -2.72 -34.34 12.62
CA ASP A 1138 -3.94 -33.61 12.95
C ASP A 1138 -5.21 -34.40 12.54
N SER A 1139 -6.38 -33.87 12.87
CA SER A 1139 -7.68 -34.47 12.56
C SER A 1139 -7.91 -34.66 11.06
N ASP A 1140 -7.27 -33.84 10.23
CA ASP A 1140 -7.41 -33.90 8.77
C ASP A 1140 -6.46 -34.91 8.14
N GLY A 1141 -5.45 -35.37 8.87
CA GLY A 1141 -4.49 -36.38 8.46
C GLY A 1141 -3.16 -35.80 7.94
N PHE A 1142 -2.82 -34.56 8.28
CA PHE A 1142 -1.52 -33.95 8.01
C PHE A 1142 -0.55 -34.12 9.19
N PRO A 1143 0.76 -34.30 8.91
CA PRO A 1143 1.74 -34.48 9.97
C PRO A 1143 1.99 -33.19 10.76
N ILE A 1144 2.11 -33.31 12.08
CA ILE A 1144 2.52 -32.22 12.97
C ILE A 1144 4.00 -32.40 13.26
N PHE A 1145 4.85 -31.66 12.54
CA PHE A 1145 6.30 -31.66 12.76
C PHE A 1145 6.72 -30.71 13.89
N ASP A 1146 7.77 -31.10 14.60
CA ASP A 1146 8.53 -30.23 15.49
C ASP A 1146 9.43 -29.33 14.62
N SER A 1147 9.00 -28.09 14.39
CA SER A 1147 9.67 -27.17 13.47
C SER A 1147 10.62 -26.25 14.20
N LYS A 1148 11.85 -26.15 13.70
CA LYS A 1148 12.81 -25.17 14.20
C LYS A 1148 12.35 -23.76 13.84
N PHE A 1149 11.91 -23.55 12.61
CA PHE A 1149 11.56 -22.22 12.10
C PHE A 1149 10.44 -22.28 11.07
N ASP A 1150 9.42 -21.45 11.25
CA ASP A 1150 8.27 -21.31 10.36
C ASP A 1150 8.33 -19.98 9.62
N THR A 1151 8.12 -20.00 8.31
CA THR A 1151 8.04 -18.78 7.48
C THR A 1151 7.07 -18.95 6.33
N HIS A 1152 6.67 -17.85 5.72
CA HIS A 1152 5.84 -17.80 4.54
C HIS A 1152 6.65 -17.34 3.34
N ILE A 1153 6.57 -18.06 2.23
CA ILE A 1153 7.17 -17.59 0.96
C ILE A 1153 6.24 -16.58 0.28
N ASP A 1154 6.79 -15.79 -0.63
CA ASP A 1154 6.00 -14.85 -1.42
C ASP A 1154 4.98 -15.58 -2.29
N ASP A 1155 3.80 -15.00 -2.47
CA ASP A 1155 2.68 -15.59 -3.22
C ASP A 1155 3.03 -15.80 -4.70
N ILE A 1156 3.99 -15.04 -5.24
CA ILE A 1156 4.53 -15.27 -6.59
C ILE A 1156 5.14 -16.67 -6.77
N HIS A 1157 5.58 -17.30 -5.67
CA HIS A 1157 6.13 -18.65 -5.70
C HIS A 1157 5.07 -19.74 -5.48
N VAL A 1158 3.89 -19.39 -4.98
CA VAL A 1158 2.78 -20.35 -4.83
C VAL A 1158 2.37 -20.85 -6.21
N ASN A 1159 2.16 -22.16 -6.33
CA ASN A 1159 1.83 -22.88 -7.55
C ASN A 1159 2.90 -22.82 -8.65
N SER A 1160 4.15 -22.49 -8.33
CA SER A 1160 5.21 -22.33 -9.33
C SER A 1160 5.80 -23.66 -9.85
N GLY A 1161 5.61 -24.78 -9.14
CA GLY A 1161 6.22 -26.07 -9.47
C GLY A 1161 7.74 -26.12 -9.23
N LYS A 1162 8.33 -25.11 -8.58
CA LYS A 1162 9.79 -24.97 -8.42
C LYS A 1162 10.21 -25.12 -6.94
N PRO A 1163 10.39 -26.35 -6.44
CA PRO A 1163 10.68 -26.58 -5.02
C PRO A 1163 12.02 -25.95 -4.58
N LEU A 1164 13.01 -25.89 -5.48
CA LEU A 1164 14.30 -25.26 -5.21
C LEU A 1164 14.21 -23.74 -5.00
N ASP A 1165 13.26 -23.07 -5.67
CA ASP A 1165 13.01 -21.64 -5.47
C ASP A 1165 12.29 -21.39 -4.13
N HIS A 1166 11.37 -22.28 -3.75
CA HIS A 1166 10.72 -22.22 -2.43
C HIS A 1166 11.75 -22.34 -1.30
N PHE A 1167 12.71 -23.27 -1.44
CA PHE A 1167 13.80 -23.43 -0.48
C PHE A 1167 14.75 -22.24 -0.45
N ARG A 1168 15.07 -21.66 -1.61
CA ARG A 1168 15.87 -20.44 -1.70
C ARG A 1168 15.21 -19.29 -0.94
N GLN A 1169 13.91 -19.08 -1.15
CA GLN A 1169 13.15 -18.02 -0.48
C GLN A 1169 13.07 -18.27 1.04
N ALA A 1170 12.80 -19.50 1.46
CA ALA A 1170 12.76 -19.85 2.88
C ALA A 1170 14.12 -19.69 3.57
N ASN A 1171 15.23 -20.09 2.91
CA ASN A 1171 16.59 -19.83 3.38
C ASN A 1171 16.89 -18.32 3.45
N GLN A 1172 16.42 -17.52 2.49
CA GLN A 1172 16.58 -16.08 2.52
C GLN A 1172 15.82 -15.43 3.70
N ASN A 1173 14.60 -15.88 3.99
CA ASN A 1173 13.82 -15.40 5.12
C ASN A 1173 14.51 -15.73 6.44
N LEU A 1174 14.98 -16.97 6.61
CA LEU A 1174 15.74 -17.37 7.80
C LEU A 1174 17.07 -16.61 7.91
N ALA A 1175 17.79 -16.39 6.80
CA ALA A 1175 19.03 -15.63 6.78
C ALA A 1175 18.82 -14.17 7.25
N LYS A 1176 17.70 -13.54 6.87
CA LYS A 1176 17.32 -12.22 7.38
C LYS A 1176 17.13 -12.25 8.90
N GLN A 1177 16.41 -13.23 9.43
CA GLN A 1177 16.18 -13.34 10.88
C GLN A 1177 17.47 -13.67 11.66
N LEU A 1178 18.35 -14.51 11.11
CA LEU A 1178 19.66 -14.80 11.71
C LEU A 1178 20.60 -13.58 11.73
N LYS A 1179 20.55 -12.72 10.70
CA LYS A 1179 21.30 -11.45 10.69
C LYS A 1179 20.76 -10.46 11.72
N ASN A 1180 19.44 -10.40 11.88
CA ASN A 1180 18.78 -9.48 12.83
C ASN A 1180 18.90 -9.95 14.29
N ASN A 1181 19.05 -11.26 14.53
CA ASN A 1181 19.17 -11.82 15.87
C ASN A 1181 20.29 -12.88 15.93
N PRO A 1182 21.53 -12.50 16.31
CA PRO A 1182 22.66 -13.41 16.38
C PRO A 1182 22.47 -14.59 17.36
N ASN A 1183 21.59 -14.45 18.37
CA ASN A 1183 21.28 -15.52 19.31
C ASN A 1183 20.28 -16.54 18.75
N LEU A 1184 19.60 -16.22 17.65
CA LEU A 1184 18.56 -17.06 17.07
C LEU A 1184 19.12 -18.41 16.64
N ALA A 1185 20.32 -18.46 16.06
CA ALA A 1185 20.98 -19.72 15.69
C ALA A 1185 21.08 -20.70 16.87
N LYS A 1186 21.44 -20.19 18.06
CA LYS A 1186 21.55 -20.98 19.28
C LYS A 1186 20.18 -21.46 19.78
N LYS A 1187 19.15 -20.60 19.73
CA LYS A 1187 17.76 -20.97 20.08
C LYS A 1187 17.20 -22.05 19.14
N LEU A 1188 17.48 -21.93 17.84
CA LEU A 1188 17.08 -22.90 16.82
C LEU A 1188 17.87 -24.22 16.88
N GLY A 1189 18.93 -24.29 17.68
CA GLY A 1189 19.85 -25.41 17.75
C GLY A 1189 20.53 -25.71 16.42
N LEU A 1190 20.93 -24.66 15.68
CA LEU A 1190 21.67 -24.76 14.43
C LEU A 1190 23.18 -24.82 14.71
N THR A 1191 23.91 -25.64 13.95
CA THR A 1191 25.39 -25.67 14.01
C THR A 1191 26.00 -24.52 13.21
N ASP A 1192 27.24 -24.15 13.50
CA ASP A 1192 27.95 -23.09 12.77
C ASP A 1192 28.03 -23.39 11.26
N GLU A 1193 28.20 -24.66 10.87
CA GLU A 1193 28.14 -25.10 9.47
C GLU A 1193 26.78 -24.85 8.82
N GLN A 1194 25.68 -25.10 9.56
CA GLN A 1194 24.32 -24.87 9.07
C GLN A 1194 24.05 -23.37 8.92
N VAL A 1195 24.48 -22.57 9.90
CA VAL A 1195 24.37 -21.10 9.86
C VAL A 1195 25.15 -20.54 8.67
N ALA A 1196 26.41 -20.96 8.49
CA ALA A 1196 27.25 -20.55 7.36
C ALA A 1196 26.63 -20.92 6.01
N HIS A 1197 25.97 -22.09 5.91
CA HIS A 1197 25.26 -22.49 4.69
C HIS A 1197 24.03 -21.63 4.41
N ILE A 1198 23.23 -21.31 5.45
CA ILE A 1198 22.02 -20.47 5.32
C ILE A 1198 22.38 -19.03 4.97
N LEU A 1199 23.48 -18.50 5.49
CA LEU A 1199 23.93 -17.11 5.27
C LEU A 1199 24.69 -16.89 3.94
N LYS A 1200 24.81 -17.89 3.07
CA LYS A 1200 25.46 -17.76 1.76
C LYS A 1200 24.83 -16.66 0.90
N VAL A 1201 25.66 -15.98 0.12
CA VAL A 1201 25.23 -15.00 -0.89
C VAL A 1201 25.79 -15.44 -2.25
N PRO A 1202 24.94 -15.75 -3.25
CA PRO A 1202 23.48 -15.76 -3.18
C PRO A 1202 22.91 -16.87 -2.26
N PRO A 1203 21.68 -16.72 -1.73
CA PRO A 1203 21.06 -17.73 -0.87
C PRO A 1203 21.04 -19.11 -1.54
N SER A 1204 21.41 -20.15 -0.80
CA SER A 1204 21.40 -21.51 -1.33
C SER A 1204 19.97 -21.97 -1.61
N SER A 1205 19.76 -22.64 -2.74
CA SER A 1205 18.51 -23.36 -3.03
C SER A 1205 18.42 -24.72 -2.33
N ASP A 1206 19.49 -25.15 -1.64
CA ASP A 1206 19.52 -26.40 -0.90
C ASP A 1206 19.33 -26.15 0.60
N PRO A 1207 18.56 -26.99 1.31
CA PRO A 1207 18.51 -26.94 2.77
C PRO A 1207 19.87 -27.29 3.39
N ALA A 1208 20.15 -26.74 4.58
CA ALA A 1208 21.37 -27.05 5.32
C ALA A 1208 21.47 -28.56 5.67
N LYS A 1209 22.70 -29.07 5.81
CA LYS A 1209 22.98 -30.49 6.06
C LYS A 1209 22.21 -30.99 7.29
N GLY A 1210 21.47 -32.09 7.13
CA GLY A 1210 20.63 -32.70 8.17
C GLY A 1210 19.23 -32.09 8.31
N LEU A 1211 18.96 -30.96 7.66
CA LEU A 1211 17.67 -30.28 7.68
C LEU A 1211 16.97 -30.35 6.32
N THR A 1212 15.68 -30.10 6.33
CA THR A 1212 14.89 -29.87 5.12
C THR A 1212 13.79 -28.86 5.39
N TRP A 1213 13.36 -28.18 4.35
CA TRP A 1213 12.16 -27.37 4.36
C TRP A 1213 10.97 -28.26 4.01
N HIS A 1214 10.02 -28.35 4.94
CA HIS A 1214 8.74 -29.01 4.76
C HIS A 1214 7.71 -28.00 4.27
N HIS A 1215 7.09 -28.28 3.13
CA HIS A 1215 5.94 -27.53 2.65
C HIS A 1215 4.72 -27.91 3.51
N HIS A 1216 4.26 -26.98 4.34
CA HIS A 1216 3.10 -27.19 5.22
C HIS A 1216 1.78 -27.19 4.43
N GLN A 1217 0.69 -27.73 4.97
CA GLN A 1217 -0.61 -27.78 4.28
C GLN A 1217 -1.24 -26.39 4.08
N ASP A 1218 -0.89 -25.43 4.93
CA ASP A 1218 -1.26 -24.02 4.78
C ASP A 1218 -0.52 -23.41 3.57
N VAL A 1219 -1.27 -22.71 2.70
CA VAL A 1219 -0.79 -22.19 1.41
C VAL A 1219 0.37 -21.21 1.57
N GLY A 1220 1.57 -21.61 1.15
CA GLY A 1220 2.80 -20.80 1.16
C GLY A 1220 3.64 -20.93 2.44
N ARG A 1221 3.21 -21.73 3.43
CA ARG A 1221 3.95 -21.91 4.69
C ARG A 1221 5.04 -22.96 4.56
N MET A 1222 6.24 -22.62 4.99
CA MET A 1222 7.43 -23.47 4.99
C MET A 1222 7.94 -23.68 6.42
N GLN A 1223 8.30 -24.91 6.74
CA GLN A 1223 8.78 -25.32 8.07
C GLN A 1223 10.17 -25.94 7.99
N LEU A 1224 11.13 -25.43 8.76
CA LEU A 1224 12.46 -26.02 8.85
C LEU A 1224 12.42 -27.19 9.85
N ILE A 1225 12.71 -28.40 9.38
CA ILE A 1225 12.61 -29.63 10.19
C ILE A 1225 13.81 -30.56 9.95
N ASP A 1226 13.96 -31.56 10.83
CA ASP A 1226 14.94 -32.64 10.65
C ASP A 1226 14.63 -33.51 9.43
N ARG A 1227 15.61 -33.66 8.53
CA ARG A 1227 15.43 -34.40 7.27
C ARG A 1227 15.13 -35.88 7.50
N ALA A 1228 15.79 -36.51 8.47
CA ALA A 1228 15.59 -37.93 8.75
C ALA A 1228 14.16 -38.22 9.22
N THR A 1229 13.55 -37.27 9.94
CA THR A 1229 12.15 -37.34 10.39
C THR A 1229 11.20 -37.15 9.20
N HIS A 1230 11.41 -36.12 8.38
CA HIS A 1230 10.62 -35.90 7.16
C HIS A 1230 10.61 -37.12 6.22
N ASP A 1231 11.77 -37.72 5.96
CA ASP A 1231 11.93 -38.85 5.03
C ASP A 1231 11.29 -40.15 5.55
N THR A 1232 11.22 -40.31 6.88
CA THR A 1232 10.61 -41.48 7.52
C THR A 1232 9.08 -41.47 7.36
N PHE A 1233 8.47 -40.28 7.49
CA PHE A 1233 7.02 -40.09 7.51
C PHE A 1233 6.52 -39.47 6.21
N ARG A 1234 6.66 -40.19 5.08
CA ARG A 1234 6.11 -39.75 3.78
C ARG A 1234 4.62 -39.43 3.89
N HIS A 1235 4.22 -38.23 3.50
CA HIS A 1235 2.87 -37.68 3.65
C HIS A 1235 2.44 -36.91 2.39
N THR A 1236 1.20 -36.43 2.38
CA THR A 1236 0.74 -35.43 1.40
C THR A 1236 1.10 -34.06 1.98
N GLY A 1237 2.10 -33.40 1.39
CA GLY A 1237 2.60 -32.10 1.86
C GLY A 1237 2.16 -30.95 0.96
N GLY A 1238 2.47 -29.73 1.39
CA GLY A 1238 2.13 -28.48 0.72
C GLY A 1238 2.59 -28.39 -0.74
N MET A 1239 3.65 -29.10 -1.13
CA MET A 1239 4.11 -29.10 -2.52
C MET A 1239 3.05 -29.66 -3.50
N SER A 1240 2.30 -30.70 -3.09
CA SER A 1240 1.20 -31.26 -3.88
C SER A 1240 -0.11 -30.49 -3.73
N ILE A 1241 -0.23 -29.67 -2.68
CA ILE A 1241 -1.46 -28.91 -2.39
C ILE A 1241 -1.38 -27.55 -3.06
N TRP A 1242 -0.30 -26.80 -2.86
CA TRP A 1242 -0.14 -25.42 -3.33
C TRP A 1242 1.19 -25.16 -4.01
N GLY A 1243 2.17 -26.06 -3.95
CA GLY A 1243 3.50 -25.83 -4.54
C GLY A 1243 3.60 -26.06 -6.06
N GLY A 1244 2.52 -26.48 -6.71
CA GLY A 1244 2.50 -26.76 -8.17
C GLY A 1244 2.79 -28.21 -8.55
N GLY A 1245 2.77 -29.14 -7.58
CA GLY A 1245 2.86 -30.59 -7.83
C GLY A 1245 4.20 -31.23 -7.46
N TYR A 1246 4.22 -32.57 -7.45
CA TYR A 1246 5.41 -33.41 -7.22
C TYR A 1246 5.64 -34.37 -8.38
#